data_AF-A0A1T4M4H4-F1
#
_entry.id   AF-A0A1T4M4H4-F1
#
_cell.length_a   1.000
_cell.length_b   1.000
_cell.length_c   1.000
_cell.angle_alpha   90.00
_cell.angle_beta   90.00
_cell.angle_gamma   90.00
#
_symmetry.space_group_name_H-M   'P 1'
#
loop_
_entity.id
_entity.type
_entity.pdbx_description
1 polymer ?
#
loop_
_entity_poly.entity_id
_entity_poly.type
_entity_poly.pdbx_seq_one_letter_code
_entity_poly.pdbx_strand_id
1 'polypeptide(L)'
;MRSLLWLALLCVPCFAAISLTEVATLPESPNYGGGDNVGSLLISETYNAGKGPGIWIVADGGYRLYVNGELLKEDVQAGRVSFVPYTFLPGENAVSVVGVNRSGAPGVLVQIDELEKSYYSGAGWVSKPAVGNNAWKAKGRDLSQWGGATILDHSNQKMPSGGDLSGFAEDTKAKWIWTGSESDSLAVLLYTFYVKAEGFGAATTGGSGGEVVLATDSASVRKALQSNGPKTILIPEGTYDFRIFKNAVTDAKNRKWTWCKGQCGANDKNSGNTFYRISFTENSCSGLSEDVTPVSESENLQSWNNWITTSADKSLIGMGRGANLRGAAINPRSYENGHNNIYRNLAFYDVNPHLVEAGDGLSVDGSDENFVQKFWADHISYKWISDGFDIGNVKGATVSYLDYDGTSEFNCWGYDPYMALVQDAELTYANVYWHGTYGRVPKVGGNSRVHIFNNYTSYNYWTGAAVSGDNSGSYSQILYENSYLDQMNFHIVDVGSYGYMNFTGNQVKNSKGCYYVNGVCSSNPPQNSVFTPSYSYAKRTVSAIPSELPVYAGVGGKWGKMPEYNQAFEISPKAASVSVEAQIANNAVTLNATVTSSSGAAIQRVDFYVGTELVGSAHSAPYSFNVSDLVPGVYSAIAVATDKNGLSGVSSYVVFQVSGDSEKTVAKLIKNGAGSSNQNLILGDSLVPFSYVWENAETVTATGFPMGVNVFIDSLDSRISISGTPTEFGEFVYTITTVGADSNVSVVRTIRVAESETAITHQQTVLPKAFSYRVFDLQGRLLYRGAFQPRIYNQRVLVVEFDKEGNALRKYLMPCSKSMPK
;
A
#
# COMPACT_ATOMS: atom_id res chain seq x y z
N MET A 1 2.26 -54.05 22.62
CA MET A 1 2.64 -52.67 22.26
C MET A 1 1.41 -51.80 22.45
N ARG A 2 1.50 -50.81 23.34
CA ARG A 2 0.43 -49.87 23.68
C ARG A 2 0.38 -48.77 22.61
N SER A 3 -0.76 -48.57 21.98
CA SER A 3 -1.04 -47.43 21.10
C SER A 3 -1.63 -46.30 21.95
N LEU A 4 -0.84 -45.24 22.17
CA LEU A 4 -1.35 -43.97 22.69
C LEU A 4 -2.05 -43.22 21.55
N LEU A 5 -3.36 -43.03 21.69
CA LEU A 5 -4.13 -42.04 20.94
C LEU A 5 -3.83 -40.67 21.57
N TRP A 6 -3.12 -39.80 20.87
CA TRP A 6 -3.10 -38.37 21.18
C TRP A 6 -4.32 -37.73 20.54
N LEU A 7 -5.29 -37.34 21.37
CA LEU A 7 -6.38 -36.47 20.98
C LEU A 7 -5.79 -35.07 20.85
N ALA A 8 -5.49 -34.63 19.63
CA ALA A 8 -5.21 -33.23 19.36
C ALA A 8 -6.52 -32.45 19.55
N LEU A 9 -6.67 -31.77 20.69
CA LEU A 9 -7.63 -30.66 20.78
C LEU A 9 -7.22 -29.65 19.71
N LEU A 10 -8.02 -29.54 18.66
CA LEU A 10 -8.02 -28.40 17.75
C LEU A 10 -8.36 -27.17 18.60
N CYS A 11 -7.32 -26.40 18.95
CA CYS A 11 -7.51 -25.04 19.43
C CYS A 11 -8.16 -24.26 18.29
N VAL A 12 -9.44 -23.92 18.43
CA VAL A 12 -10.10 -22.95 17.55
C VAL A 12 -9.29 -21.65 17.67
N PRO A 13 -8.85 -21.03 16.57
CA PRO A 13 -8.17 -19.74 16.66
C PRO A 13 -9.15 -18.75 17.27
N CYS A 14 -8.93 -18.39 18.53
CA CYS A 14 -9.55 -17.23 19.13
C CYS A 14 -8.93 -16.03 18.40
N PHE A 15 -9.66 -15.43 17.45
CA PHE A 15 -9.23 -14.18 16.84
C PHE A 15 -9.28 -13.13 17.94
N ALA A 16 -8.11 -12.84 18.52
CA ALA A 16 -8.00 -11.81 19.54
C ALA A 16 -8.64 -10.54 18.99
N ALA A 17 -9.50 -9.89 19.79
CA ALA A 17 -9.95 -8.56 19.44
C ALA A 17 -8.73 -7.69 19.18
N ILE A 18 -8.78 -6.96 18.07
CA ILE A 18 -8.12 -5.66 17.99
C ILE A 18 -8.61 -4.94 19.23
N SER A 19 -7.72 -4.67 20.17
CA SER A 19 -8.11 -3.98 21.40
C SER A 19 -8.86 -2.69 21.02
N LEU A 20 -9.72 -2.14 21.88
CA LEU A 20 -10.13 -0.73 21.74
C LEU A 20 -8.92 0.22 21.67
N THR A 21 -7.75 -0.28 22.10
CA THR A 21 -6.42 0.26 21.89
C THR A 21 -5.71 -0.21 20.59
N GLU A 22 -6.43 -0.64 19.53
CA GLU A 22 -6.06 -0.90 18.10
C GLU A 22 -6.37 0.22 17.06
N VAL A 23 -7.47 0.98 17.22
CA VAL A 23 -7.88 2.07 16.28
C VAL A 23 -7.63 3.49 16.83
N ALA A 24 -6.87 4.33 16.13
CA ALA A 24 -6.61 5.72 16.47
C ALA A 24 -7.76 6.64 16.01
N THR A 25 -7.97 7.76 16.69
CA THR A 25 -8.90 8.82 16.22
C THR A 25 -8.08 9.90 15.52
N LEU A 26 -8.34 10.12 14.23
CA LEU A 26 -7.69 11.20 13.50
C LEU A 26 -8.25 12.56 13.94
N PRO A 27 -7.44 13.63 13.97
CA PRO A 27 -7.91 14.95 14.40
C PRO A 27 -9.03 15.49 13.50
N GLU A 28 -10.09 16.02 14.09
CA GLU A 28 -11.21 16.65 13.35
C GLU A 28 -10.92 18.09 12.92
N SER A 29 -9.93 18.73 13.54
CA SER A 29 -9.62 20.13 13.24
C SER A 29 -9.06 20.29 11.81
N PRO A 30 -9.54 21.28 11.03
CA PRO A 30 -9.02 21.59 9.70
C PRO A 30 -7.52 21.94 9.67
N ASN A 31 -6.96 22.38 10.80
CA ASN A 31 -5.52 22.66 10.93
C ASN A 31 -4.67 21.39 10.73
N TYR A 32 -5.24 20.23 11.02
CA TYR A 32 -4.66 18.90 10.84
C TYR A 32 -5.33 18.13 9.67
N GLY A 33 -6.10 18.86 8.84
CA GLY A 33 -6.79 18.34 7.66
C GLY A 33 -8.08 17.56 7.95
N GLY A 34 -8.73 17.78 9.10
CA GLY A 34 -10.08 17.28 9.30
C GLY A 34 -11.04 17.88 8.27
N GLY A 35 -11.80 17.02 7.59
CA GLY A 35 -12.70 17.38 6.49
C GLY A 35 -12.07 17.36 5.09
N ASP A 36 -10.77 17.10 4.96
CA ASP A 36 -10.14 16.90 3.65
C ASP A 36 -10.58 15.56 3.04
N ASN A 37 -10.69 15.52 1.71
CA ASN A 37 -11.06 14.30 0.98
C ASN A 37 -9.83 13.62 0.39
N VAL A 38 -9.79 12.28 0.49
CA VAL A 38 -8.74 11.47 -0.12
C VAL A 38 -8.85 11.51 -1.64
N GLY A 39 -7.77 11.83 -2.33
CA GLY A 39 -7.67 11.74 -3.78
C GLY A 39 -6.64 12.70 -4.39
N SER A 40 -6.06 12.29 -5.52
CA SER A 40 -5.17 13.11 -6.34
C SER A 40 -5.19 12.61 -7.78
N LEU A 41 -5.06 13.53 -8.75
CA LEU A 41 -4.87 13.19 -10.16
C LEU A 41 -3.50 12.55 -10.44
N LEU A 42 -2.56 12.64 -9.50
CA LEU A 42 -1.19 12.12 -9.64
C LEU A 42 -1.06 10.66 -9.20
N ILE A 43 -2.14 10.06 -8.67
CA ILE A 43 -2.21 8.64 -8.32
C ILE A 43 -2.57 7.83 -9.58
N SER A 44 -1.74 6.84 -9.88
CA SER A 44 -1.99 5.85 -10.94
C SER A 44 -1.97 4.45 -10.37
N GLU A 45 -3.14 3.83 -10.20
CA GLU A 45 -3.27 2.47 -9.68
C GLU A 45 -3.06 1.42 -10.79
N THR A 46 -1.95 1.55 -11.52
CA THR A 46 -1.59 0.66 -12.65
C THR A 46 -0.57 -0.41 -12.26
N TYR A 47 -0.11 -0.40 -11.01
CA TYR A 47 0.87 -1.33 -10.45
C TYR A 47 0.70 -1.51 -8.94
N ASN A 48 1.13 -2.67 -8.46
CA ASN A 48 1.15 -3.01 -7.03
C ASN A 48 2.31 -2.33 -6.28
N ALA A 49 2.27 -2.43 -4.95
CA ALA A 49 3.31 -1.91 -4.06
C ALA A 49 4.73 -2.32 -4.48
N GLY A 50 5.64 -1.35 -4.54
CA GLY A 50 7.04 -1.55 -4.91
C GLY A 50 7.31 -1.80 -6.40
N LYS A 51 6.27 -1.84 -7.24
CA LYS A 51 6.39 -2.07 -8.69
C LYS A 51 6.36 -0.77 -9.52
N GLY A 52 6.48 0.38 -8.88
CA GLY A 52 6.55 1.70 -9.51
C GLY A 52 6.84 2.80 -8.48
N PRO A 53 6.93 4.07 -8.89
CA PRO A 53 7.13 5.19 -7.97
C PRO A 53 5.92 5.38 -7.06
N GLY A 54 6.15 5.91 -5.85
CA GLY A 54 5.09 6.09 -4.87
C GLY A 54 5.59 6.33 -3.46
N ILE A 55 4.69 6.21 -2.49
CA ILE A 55 5.00 6.44 -1.07
C ILE A 55 4.58 5.23 -0.27
N TRP A 56 5.56 4.61 0.40
CA TRP A 56 5.33 3.67 1.48
C TRP A 56 5.16 4.43 2.79
N ILE A 57 4.16 4.04 3.56
CA ILE A 57 3.91 4.63 4.87
C ILE A 57 3.32 3.60 5.83
N VAL A 58 3.75 3.68 7.08
CA VAL A 58 3.14 3.02 8.22
C VAL A 58 3.31 3.90 9.46
N ALA A 59 2.35 3.84 10.37
CA ALA A 59 2.43 4.50 11.67
C ALA A 59 2.10 3.51 12.79
N ASP A 60 2.63 3.74 13.98
CA ASP A 60 2.28 2.94 15.17
C ASP A 60 0.92 3.34 15.77
N GLY A 61 0.42 4.52 15.43
CA GLY A 61 -0.98 4.90 15.68
C GLY A 61 -1.78 5.02 14.38
N GLY A 62 -2.16 6.25 14.04
CA GLY A 62 -2.82 6.57 12.77
C GLY A 62 -2.08 7.67 12.01
N TYR A 63 -2.40 7.85 10.74
CA TYR A 63 -1.82 8.92 9.94
C TYR A 63 -2.76 9.51 8.89
N ARG A 64 -2.44 10.74 8.46
CA ARG A 64 -2.84 11.32 7.17
C ARG A 64 -1.60 11.68 6.37
N LEU A 65 -1.53 11.25 5.12
CA LEU A 65 -0.44 11.52 4.18
C LEU A 65 -0.88 12.53 3.13
N TYR A 66 -0.12 13.63 3.02
CA TYR A 66 -0.33 14.66 2.03
C TYR A 66 0.88 14.82 1.13
N VAL A 67 0.62 15.20 -0.12
CA VAL A 67 1.64 15.73 -1.02
C VAL A 67 1.10 16.98 -1.69
N ASN A 68 1.85 18.08 -1.61
CA ASN A 68 1.53 19.35 -2.27
C ASN A 68 0.12 19.91 -1.95
N GLY A 69 -0.41 19.62 -0.76
CA GLY A 69 -1.74 20.07 -0.33
C GLY A 69 -2.83 19.00 -0.42
N GLU A 70 -2.65 17.99 -1.27
CA GLU A 70 -3.65 16.95 -1.53
C GLU A 70 -3.53 15.80 -0.53
N LEU A 71 -4.65 15.37 0.05
CA LEU A 71 -4.71 14.20 0.94
C LEU A 71 -4.66 12.94 0.07
N LEU A 72 -3.56 12.19 0.16
CA LEU A 72 -3.38 10.99 -0.66
C LEU A 72 -3.94 9.74 0.00
N LYS A 73 -3.80 9.63 1.32
CA LYS A 73 -4.28 8.49 2.09
C LYS A 73 -4.36 8.82 3.58
N GLU A 74 -5.28 8.17 4.27
CA GLU A 74 -5.32 8.13 5.72
C GLU A 74 -5.54 6.69 6.22
N ASP A 75 -5.04 6.40 7.40
CA ASP A 75 -5.25 5.14 8.10
C ASP A 75 -5.30 5.39 9.62
N VAL A 76 -6.15 4.66 10.31
CA VAL A 76 -6.34 4.75 11.76
C VAL A 76 -5.70 3.60 12.51
N GLN A 77 -5.13 2.61 11.82
CA GLN A 77 -4.61 1.42 12.48
C GLN A 77 -3.09 1.36 12.53
N ALA A 78 -2.63 1.02 13.73
CA ALA A 78 -1.24 0.72 14.02
C ALA A 78 -0.69 -0.38 13.11
N GLY A 79 0.48 -0.16 12.52
CA GLY A 79 1.24 -1.19 11.81
C GLY A 79 0.71 -1.58 10.43
N ARG A 80 -0.41 -1.00 9.97
CA ARG A 80 -0.91 -1.27 8.62
C ARG A 80 -0.08 -0.53 7.58
N VAL A 81 0.76 -1.29 6.87
CA VAL A 81 1.54 -0.77 5.75
C VAL A 81 0.63 -0.38 4.60
N SER A 82 0.90 0.78 4.02
CA SER A 82 0.30 1.21 2.77
C SER A 82 1.36 1.65 1.78
N PHE A 83 1.06 1.41 0.51
CA PHE A 83 1.75 2.01 -0.61
C PHE A 83 0.75 2.84 -1.43
N VAL A 84 1.11 4.08 -1.72
CA VAL A 84 0.35 4.97 -2.60
C VAL A 84 1.15 5.19 -3.89
N PRO A 85 0.73 4.62 -5.04
CA PRO A 85 1.31 4.93 -6.33
C PRO A 85 1.23 6.43 -6.59
N TYR A 86 2.34 7.08 -6.95
CA TYR A 86 2.34 8.53 -7.09
C TYR A 86 3.35 9.04 -8.12
N THR A 87 2.93 10.03 -8.92
CA THR A 87 3.77 10.72 -9.90
C THR A 87 4.28 12.03 -9.30
N PHE A 88 5.59 12.13 -9.02
CA PHE A 88 6.18 13.36 -8.53
C PHE A 88 6.43 14.35 -9.66
N LEU A 89 5.99 15.59 -9.46
CA LEU A 89 6.10 16.64 -10.46
C LEU A 89 7.45 17.36 -10.39
N PRO A 90 7.95 17.90 -11.52
CA PRO A 90 9.03 18.88 -11.52
C PRO A 90 8.82 20.02 -10.49
N GLY A 91 9.93 20.45 -9.90
CA GLY A 91 9.98 21.46 -8.86
C GLY A 91 9.86 20.88 -7.45
N GLU A 92 9.33 21.68 -6.54
CA GLU A 92 9.15 21.33 -5.13
C GLU A 92 8.06 20.25 -4.97
N ASN A 93 8.35 19.22 -4.17
CA ASN A 93 7.37 18.26 -3.67
C ASN A 93 7.37 18.30 -2.13
N ALA A 94 6.27 18.82 -1.58
CA ALA A 94 6.05 18.97 -0.15
C ALA A 94 5.27 17.78 0.38
N VAL A 95 5.98 16.81 0.98
CA VAL A 95 5.38 15.66 1.67
C VAL A 95 5.09 16.05 3.11
N SER A 96 3.91 15.69 3.60
CA SER A 96 3.50 15.96 4.97
C SER A 96 2.75 14.77 5.55
N VAL A 97 3.01 14.45 6.80
CA VAL A 97 2.29 13.43 7.55
C VAL A 97 1.75 14.03 8.84
N VAL A 98 0.47 13.83 9.11
CA VAL A 98 -0.09 14.01 10.45
C VAL A 98 -0.12 12.63 11.09
N GLY A 99 0.78 12.36 12.02
CA GLY A 99 0.80 11.14 12.82
C GLY A 99 0.03 11.32 14.13
N VAL A 100 -0.58 10.23 14.60
CA VAL A 100 -1.24 10.15 15.92
C VAL A 100 -0.45 9.19 16.80
N ASN A 101 0.00 9.65 17.97
CA ASN A 101 0.61 8.78 18.98
C ASN A 101 -0.48 8.07 19.75
N ARG A 102 -0.26 6.79 20.01
CA ARG A 102 -1.26 5.96 20.62
C ARG A 102 -0.65 5.08 21.69
N SER A 103 -1.25 5.09 22.87
CA SER A 103 -0.80 4.32 24.05
C SER A 103 0.69 4.53 24.41
N GLY A 104 1.26 5.69 24.05
CA GLY A 104 2.67 6.01 24.30
C GLY A 104 3.65 5.36 23.33
N ALA A 105 3.18 4.84 22.20
CA ALA A 105 4.01 4.29 21.12
C ALA A 105 3.97 5.23 19.90
N PRO A 106 4.78 6.30 19.88
CA PRO A 106 4.87 7.21 18.75
C PRO A 106 5.68 6.60 17.60
N GLY A 107 5.36 7.00 16.37
CA GLY A 107 6.23 6.73 15.24
C GLY A 107 5.52 6.72 13.90
N VAL A 108 6.17 7.33 12.91
CA VAL A 108 5.85 7.17 11.50
C VAL A 108 7.11 6.72 10.76
N LEU A 109 6.95 5.76 9.85
CA LEU A 109 7.97 5.32 8.92
C LEU A 109 7.50 5.65 7.50
N VAL A 110 8.33 6.35 6.72
CA VAL A 110 8.01 6.77 5.36
C VAL A 110 9.17 6.47 4.43
N GLN A 111 8.87 5.89 3.27
CA GLN A 111 9.79 5.82 2.15
C GLN A 111 9.10 6.38 0.90
N ILE A 112 9.76 7.32 0.24
CA ILE A 112 9.29 7.95 -0.99
C ILE A 112 10.17 7.43 -2.11
N ASP A 113 9.56 6.72 -3.05
CA ASP A 113 10.21 6.11 -4.18
C ASP A 113 10.00 6.98 -5.44
N GLU A 114 11.06 7.68 -5.86
CA GLU A 114 11.15 8.41 -7.13
C GLU A 114 11.85 7.51 -8.19
N LEU A 115 11.82 7.91 -9.47
CA LEU A 115 12.37 7.19 -10.62
C LEU A 115 13.84 6.82 -10.44
N GLU A 116 14.71 7.78 -10.08
CA GLU A 116 16.15 7.53 -9.94
C GLU A 116 16.63 7.24 -8.51
N LYS A 117 15.81 7.54 -7.50
CA LYS A 117 16.23 7.45 -6.09
C LYS A 117 15.05 7.41 -5.13
N SER A 118 15.34 6.90 -3.93
CA SER A 118 14.39 6.88 -2.84
C SER A 118 14.81 7.83 -1.73
N TYR A 119 13.82 8.45 -1.07
CA TYR A 119 13.96 9.26 0.13
C TYR A 119 13.35 8.55 1.31
N TYR A 120 13.90 8.78 2.49
CA TYR A 120 13.60 7.99 3.67
C TYR A 120 13.29 8.90 4.86
N SER A 121 12.33 8.51 5.71
CA SER A 121 12.11 9.15 7.00
C SER A 121 13.38 9.06 7.85
N GLY A 122 13.76 10.16 8.50
CA GLY A 122 15.00 10.26 9.26
C GLY A 122 15.58 11.68 9.22
N ALA A 123 16.89 11.78 9.03
CA ALA A 123 17.59 13.06 8.97
C ALA A 123 17.04 13.97 7.85
N GLY A 124 16.80 15.25 8.16
CA GLY A 124 16.25 16.25 7.24
C GLY A 124 14.73 16.39 7.29
N TRP A 125 14.02 15.50 7.98
CA TRP A 125 12.61 15.71 8.31
C TRP A 125 12.47 16.74 9.43
N VAL A 126 11.42 17.56 9.36
CA VAL A 126 11.07 18.53 10.41
C VAL A 126 9.73 18.18 11.03
N SER A 127 9.50 18.62 12.26
CA SER A 127 8.32 18.24 13.03
C SER A 127 7.79 19.36 13.93
N LYS A 128 6.49 19.30 14.23
CA LYS A 128 5.83 20.03 15.33
C LYS A 128 4.73 19.18 15.97
N PRO A 129 4.51 19.28 17.28
CA PRO A 129 3.39 18.61 17.94
C PRO A 129 2.06 19.34 17.76
N ALA A 130 2.10 20.63 17.43
CA ALA A 130 0.91 21.45 17.24
C ALA A 130 1.10 22.48 16.12
N VAL A 131 0.02 22.76 15.39
CA VAL A 131 -0.03 23.76 14.31
C VAL A 131 -1.28 24.63 14.43
N GLY A 132 -1.13 25.93 14.12
CA GLY A 132 -2.21 26.91 14.18
C GLY A 132 -2.99 27.09 12.88
N ASN A 133 -2.52 26.49 11.78
CA ASN A 133 -3.12 26.58 10.45
C ASN A 133 -2.73 25.33 9.63
N ASN A 134 -3.17 25.29 8.37
CA ASN A 134 -2.94 24.16 7.46
C ASN A 134 -1.94 24.46 6.31
N ALA A 135 -1.21 25.58 6.37
CA ALA A 135 -0.27 26.01 5.31
C ALA A 135 0.93 25.08 5.15
N TRP A 136 1.23 24.26 6.17
CA TRP A 136 2.29 23.25 6.16
C TRP A 136 2.10 22.14 5.11
N LYS A 137 0.89 21.98 4.56
CA LYS A 137 0.60 21.02 3.49
C LYS A 137 1.13 21.45 2.12
N ALA A 138 1.23 22.76 1.89
CA ALA A 138 1.46 23.33 0.57
C ALA A 138 2.95 23.44 0.21
N LYS A 139 3.23 23.60 -1.09
CA LYS A 139 4.54 24.05 -1.59
C LYS A 139 4.86 25.46 -1.09
N GLY A 140 6.14 25.83 -1.02
CA GLY A 140 6.58 27.15 -0.58
C GLY A 140 6.34 27.40 0.91
N ARG A 141 6.12 26.35 1.69
CA ARG A 141 5.86 26.43 3.13
C ARG A 141 7.09 26.96 3.89
N ASP A 142 6.84 27.84 4.85
CA ASP A 142 7.88 28.34 5.75
C ASP A 142 8.21 27.31 6.83
N LEU A 143 9.45 26.79 6.79
CA LEU A 143 9.96 25.82 7.75
C LEU A 143 10.90 26.45 8.80
N SER A 144 11.12 27.76 8.78
CA SER A 144 12.08 28.45 9.66
C SER A 144 11.82 28.26 11.15
N GLN A 145 10.56 28.06 11.52
CA GLN A 145 10.12 27.85 12.90
C GLN A 145 9.91 26.37 13.26
N TRP A 146 10.31 25.42 12.40
CA TRP A 146 10.12 23.98 12.63
C TRP A 146 11.38 23.35 13.24
N GLY A 147 11.18 22.50 14.24
CA GLY A 147 12.27 21.69 14.79
C GLY A 147 12.56 20.49 13.91
N GLY A 148 13.76 19.91 14.00
CA GLY A 148 14.02 18.61 13.38
C GLY A 148 13.10 17.53 13.95
N ALA A 149 12.72 16.54 13.13
CA ALA A 149 12.07 15.34 13.63
C ALA A 149 13.05 14.50 14.45
N THR A 150 12.58 13.91 15.55
CA THR A 150 13.38 12.99 16.36
C THR A 150 13.41 11.63 15.69
N ILE A 151 14.59 11.05 15.52
CA ILE A 151 14.75 9.66 15.09
C ILE A 151 14.59 8.76 16.32
N LEU A 152 13.64 7.84 16.28
CA LEU A 152 13.39 6.89 17.36
C LEU A 152 14.33 5.69 17.22
N ASP A 153 14.81 5.16 18.34
CA ASP A 153 15.74 4.02 18.38
C ASP A 153 14.99 2.68 18.27
N HIS A 154 14.32 2.49 17.14
CA HIS A 154 13.60 1.26 16.80
C HIS A 154 14.09 0.68 15.48
N SER A 155 14.15 -0.65 15.40
CA SER A 155 14.37 -1.34 14.13
C SER A 155 13.26 -0.99 13.13
N ASN A 156 13.61 -0.84 11.86
CA ASN A 156 12.62 -0.66 10.78
C ASN A 156 11.90 -1.96 10.38
N GLN A 157 12.17 -3.07 11.08
CA GLN A 157 11.44 -4.33 10.98
C GLN A 157 10.53 -4.57 12.18
N LYS A 158 10.51 -3.64 13.15
CA LYS A 158 9.67 -3.70 14.34
C LYS A 158 8.85 -2.42 14.48
N MET A 159 7.62 -2.58 14.92
CA MET A 159 6.78 -1.47 15.38
C MET A 159 7.33 -0.92 16.70
N PRO A 160 7.30 0.41 16.96
CA PRO A 160 7.60 0.98 18.27
C PRO A 160 6.85 0.32 19.44
N SER A 161 5.61 -0.12 19.21
CA SER A 161 4.81 -0.92 20.15
C SER A 161 5.29 -2.37 20.38
N GLY A 162 6.27 -2.87 19.60
CA GLY A 162 6.94 -4.16 19.80
C GLY A 162 6.58 -5.28 18.80
N GLY A 163 5.57 -5.08 17.94
CA GLY A 163 5.17 -6.04 16.89
C GLY A 163 6.15 -6.13 15.71
N ASP A 164 6.08 -7.21 14.92
CA ASP A 164 6.81 -7.30 13.64
C ASP A 164 6.16 -6.38 12.59
N LEU A 165 6.98 -5.64 11.85
CA LEU A 165 6.54 -4.90 10.68
C LEU A 165 6.76 -5.77 9.44
N SER A 166 5.68 -6.18 8.78
CA SER A 166 5.71 -6.96 7.54
C SER A 166 5.06 -6.19 6.39
N GLY A 167 5.49 -6.50 5.16
CA GLY A 167 4.91 -5.93 3.94
C GLY A 167 5.35 -4.50 3.60
N PHE A 168 6.26 -3.88 4.38
CA PHE A 168 6.93 -2.62 4.01
C PHE A 168 7.99 -2.85 2.93
N ALA A 169 8.49 -1.76 2.33
CA ALA A 169 9.54 -1.82 1.33
C ALA A 169 10.76 -2.63 1.81
N GLU A 170 11.16 -3.62 1.02
CA GLU A 170 12.35 -4.42 1.27
C GLU A 170 13.60 -3.52 1.32
N ASP A 171 14.55 -3.86 2.21
CA ASP A 171 15.81 -3.13 2.41
C ASP A 171 15.67 -1.62 2.66
N THR A 172 14.51 -1.20 3.21
CA THR A 172 14.28 0.21 3.51
C THR A 172 15.36 0.81 4.40
N LYS A 173 15.75 2.04 4.10
CA LYS A 173 16.64 2.86 4.95
C LYS A 173 15.86 3.83 5.84
N ALA A 174 14.53 3.78 5.79
CA ALA A 174 13.64 4.59 6.61
C ALA A 174 13.87 4.32 8.09
N LYS A 175 13.76 5.39 8.87
CA LYS A 175 13.81 5.40 10.33
C LYS A 175 12.50 5.88 10.88
N TRP A 176 12.08 5.30 12.00
CA TRP A 176 10.93 5.78 12.75
C TRP A 176 11.21 7.21 13.22
N ILE A 177 10.28 8.12 12.93
CA ILE A 177 10.40 9.53 13.31
C ILE A 177 9.18 10.02 14.09
N TRP A 178 9.42 10.98 14.97
CA TRP A 178 8.39 11.68 15.75
C TRP A 178 8.76 13.14 16.04
N THR A 179 8.05 13.78 16.96
CA THR A 179 8.37 15.12 17.50
C THR A 179 9.51 15.07 18.52
N GLY A 180 9.84 16.22 19.11
CA GLY A 180 10.82 16.32 20.20
C GLY A 180 10.45 15.58 21.48
N SER A 181 9.19 15.12 21.64
CA SER A 181 8.74 14.35 22.80
C SER A 181 7.89 13.15 22.36
N GLU A 182 8.30 11.96 22.78
CA GLU A 182 7.54 10.72 22.55
C GLU A 182 6.17 10.70 23.25
N SER A 183 5.92 11.63 24.20
CA SER A 183 4.62 11.79 24.84
C SER A 183 3.64 12.67 24.06
N ASP A 184 4.08 13.36 23.00
CA ASP A 184 3.20 14.20 22.20
C ASP A 184 2.13 13.35 21.53
N SER A 185 0.86 13.76 21.66
CA SER A 185 -0.29 12.99 21.14
C SER A 185 -0.40 13.05 19.61
N LEU A 186 0.20 14.06 18.98
CA LEU A 186 0.21 14.28 17.54
C LEU A 186 1.59 14.69 17.06
N ALA A 187 1.89 14.38 15.81
CA ALA A 187 3.05 14.89 15.10
C ALA A 187 2.63 15.39 13.73
N VAL A 188 3.03 16.61 13.38
CA VAL A 188 3.06 17.06 11.98
C VAL A 188 4.49 16.92 11.51
N LEU A 189 4.74 15.99 10.60
CA LEU A 189 6.06 15.61 10.07
C LEU A 189 6.17 16.04 8.62
N LEU A 190 7.20 16.79 8.27
CA LEU A 190 7.33 17.41 6.95
C LEU A 190 8.67 17.07 6.31
N TYR A 191 8.62 16.83 5.01
CA TYR A 191 9.81 16.66 4.17
C TYR A 191 9.60 17.30 2.81
N THR A 192 10.58 18.08 2.36
CA THR A 192 10.56 18.72 1.05
C THR A 192 11.73 18.21 0.25
N PHE A 193 11.45 17.72 -0.96
CA PHE A 193 12.48 17.42 -1.95
C PHE A 193 12.13 18.06 -3.30
N TYR A 194 13.13 18.10 -4.18
CA TYR A 194 13.02 18.76 -5.47
C TYR A 194 13.35 17.77 -6.58
N VAL A 195 12.45 17.70 -7.57
CA VAL A 195 12.71 17.09 -8.86
C VAL A 195 13.11 18.21 -9.81
N LYS A 196 14.38 18.31 -10.17
CA LYS A 196 14.88 19.44 -10.97
C LYS A 196 15.99 18.99 -11.90
N ALA A 197 16.12 19.69 -13.03
CA ALA A 197 17.26 19.57 -13.90
C ALA A 197 18.56 19.94 -13.15
N GLU A 198 19.62 19.21 -13.43
CA GLU A 198 20.99 19.63 -13.15
C GLU A 198 21.57 20.33 -14.38
N GLY A 199 22.54 21.22 -14.19
CA GLY A 199 23.25 21.82 -15.31
C GLY A 199 22.62 23.07 -15.89
N PHE A 200 22.88 23.33 -17.17
CA PHE A 200 22.44 24.57 -17.83
C PHE A 200 20.91 24.74 -17.80
N GLY A 201 20.14 23.65 -17.84
CA GLY A 201 18.68 23.65 -17.75
C GLY A 201 18.09 23.76 -16.35
N ALA A 202 18.89 23.96 -15.28
CA ALA A 202 18.41 23.98 -13.89
C ALA A 202 17.31 25.02 -13.58
N ALA A 203 17.19 26.08 -14.41
CA ALA A 203 16.16 27.11 -14.28
C ALA A 203 14.85 26.80 -15.02
N THR A 204 14.73 25.61 -15.62
CA THR A 204 13.52 25.19 -16.36
C THR A 204 12.40 24.85 -15.39
N THR A 205 11.24 25.45 -15.59
CA THR A 205 10.06 25.31 -14.71
C THR A 205 8.86 24.66 -15.41
N GLY A 206 8.88 24.60 -16.75
CA GLY A 206 7.81 23.97 -17.51
C GLY A 206 6.47 24.67 -17.27
N GLY A 207 5.41 23.87 -17.16
CA GLY A 207 4.06 24.34 -16.84
C GLY A 207 3.76 24.47 -15.35
N SER A 208 4.77 24.63 -14.49
CA SER A 208 4.58 24.85 -13.06
C SER A 208 3.72 26.10 -12.80
N GLY A 209 2.82 26.02 -11.81
CA GLY A 209 1.85 27.08 -11.50
C GLY A 209 0.67 27.20 -12.48
N GLY A 210 0.67 26.40 -13.55
CA GLY A 210 -0.42 26.30 -14.51
C GLY A 210 -1.46 25.22 -14.18
N GLU A 211 -2.40 25.02 -15.10
CA GLU A 211 -3.42 23.97 -15.00
C GLU A 211 -2.77 22.58 -15.14
N VAL A 212 -3.19 21.63 -14.29
CA VAL A 212 -2.85 20.22 -14.42
C VAL A 212 -3.94 19.54 -15.24
N VAL A 213 -3.58 18.97 -16.39
CA VAL A 213 -4.52 18.31 -17.30
C VAL A 213 -4.16 16.84 -17.48
N LEU A 214 -5.17 15.97 -17.51
CA LEU A 214 -5.01 14.56 -17.84
C LEU A 214 -5.30 14.36 -19.35
N ALA A 215 -4.31 13.90 -20.11
CA ALA A 215 -4.41 13.64 -21.54
C ALA A 215 -4.46 12.12 -21.79
N THR A 216 -5.63 11.61 -22.15
CA THR A 216 -5.93 10.17 -22.22
C THR A 216 -5.85 9.59 -23.64
N ASP A 217 -5.46 10.40 -24.63
CA ASP A 217 -5.25 9.97 -26.02
C ASP A 217 -4.26 10.91 -26.75
N SER A 218 -3.78 10.50 -27.93
CA SER A 218 -2.78 11.27 -28.69
C SER A 218 -3.30 12.64 -29.16
N ALA A 219 -4.61 12.79 -29.39
CA ALA A 219 -5.22 14.05 -29.79
C ALA A 219 -5.25 15.08 -28.64
N SER A 220 -5.59 14.65 -27.43
CA SER A 220 -5.60 15.45 -26.21
C SER A 220 -4.20 15.87 -25.80
N VAL A 221 -3.19 15.00 -25.95
CA VAL A 221 -1.77 15.34 -25.76
C VAL A 221 -1.37 16.47 -26.70
N ARG A 222 -1.62 16.32 -28.01
CA ARG A 222 -1.30 17.34 -29.02
C ARG A 222 -1.98 18.67 -28.71
N LYS A 223 -3.28 18.64 -28.43
CA LYS A 223 -4.07 19.84 -28.10
C LYS A 223 -3.49 20.56 -26.87
N ALA A 224 -3.07 19.82 -25.85
CA ALA A 224 -2.52 20.42 -24.63
C ALA A 224 -1.13 21.05 -24.88
N LEU A 225 -0.25 20.39 -25.64
CA LEU A 225 1.09 20.93 -25.98
C LEU A 225 1.01 22.25 -26.77
N GLN A 226 0.01 22.38 -27.64
CA GLN A 226 -0.20 23.55 -28.51
C GLN A 226 -1.09 24.64 -27.88
N SER A 227 -1.51 24.45 -26.63
CA SER A 227 -2.41 25.39 -25.96
C SER A 227 -1.68 26.58 -25.32
N ASN A 228 -2.42 27.67 -25.14
CA ASN A 228 -1.91 28.88 -24.49
C ASN A 228 -1.78 28.70 -22.96
N GLY A 229 -0.79 29.38 -22.40
CA GLY A 229 -0.55 29.45 -20.95
C GLY A 229 0.15 28.21 -20.37
N PRO A 230 0.62 28.29 -19.11
CA PRO A 230 1.33 27.21 -18.47
C PRO A 230 0.44 25.99 -18.25
N LYS A 231 0.93 24.79 -18.58
CA LYS A 231 0.22 23.52 -18.32
C LYS A 231 1.14 22.38 -17.94
N THR A 232 0.74 21.65 -16.90
CA THR A 232 1.27 20.32 -16.59
C THR A 232 0.37 19.27 -17.21
N ILE A 233 0.88 18.54 -18.20
CA ILE A 233 0.15 17.57 -19.02
C ILE A 233 0.55 16.18 -18.54
N LEU A 234 -0.37 15.51 -17.86
CA LEU A 234 -0.20 14.15 -17.37
C LEU A 234 -0.70 13.16 -18.41
N ILE A 235 0.13 12.20 -18.77
CA ILE A 235 -0.24 11.08 -19.63
C ILE A 235 -0.29 9.83 -18.76
N PRO A 236 -1.47 9.20 -18.57
CA PRO A 236 -1.56 7.91 -17.90
C PRO A 236 -0.61 6.89 -18.50
N GLU A 237 -0.12 5.96 -17.68
CA GLU A 237 0.72 4.87 -18.14
C GLU A 237 0.05 4.11 -19.31
N GLY A 238 0.84 3.71 -20.31
CA GLY A 238 0.36 3.01 -21.49
C GLY A 238 0.96 3.52 -22.80
N THR A 239 0.46 2.99 -23.90
CA THR A 239 0.94 3.25 -25.26
C THR A 239 -0.06 4.07 -26.06
N TYR A 240 0.43 5.18 -26.60
CA TYR A 240 -0.33 6.16 -27.37
C TYR A 240 0.27 6.22 -28.77
N ASP A 241 -0.54 5.85 -29.77
CA ASP A 241 -0.11 5.90 -31.16
C ASP A 241 -0.40 7.29 -31.75
N PHE A 242 0.66 7.92 -32.23
CA PHE A 242 0.61 9.18 -32.93
C PHE A 242 0.77 9.00 -34.44
N ARG A 243 1.12 7.80 -34.93
CA ARG A 243 1.48 7.57 -36.33
C ARG A 243 0.40 8.03 -37.30
N ILE A 244 0.82 8.81 -38.29
CA ILE A 244 0.00 9.18 -39.44
C ILE A 244 0.70 8.63 -40.68
N PHE A 245 0.07 7.64 -41.31
CA PHE A 245 0.62 6.96 -42.48
C PHE A 245 0.41 7.80 -43.75
N LYS A 246 1.48 7.97 -44.52
CA LYS A 246 1.50 8.75 -45.76
C LYS A 246 2.54 8.21 -46.74
N ASN A 247 2.38 8.55 -48.02
CA ASN A 247 3.39 8.29 -49.05
C ASN A 247 4.56 9.28 -48.88
N ALA A 248 5.72 8.76 -48.49
CA ALA A 248 6.93 9.53 -48.23
C ALA A 248 7.44 10.27 -49.47
N VAL A 249 7.24 9.70 -50.67
CA VAL A 249 7.68 10.30 -51.94
C VAL A 249 6.85 11.54 -52.27
N THR A 250 5.53 11.48 -52.05
CA THR A 250 4.64 12.64 -52.24
C THR A 250 5.04 13.79 -51.30
N ASP A 251 5.31 13.48 -50.03
CA ASP A 251 5.77 14.44 -49.03
C ASP A 251 7.12 15.10 -49.39
N ALA A 252 8.06 14.31 -49.91
CA ALA A 252 9.38 14.80 -50.32
C ALA A 252 9.28 15.72 -51.54
N LYS A 253 8.47 15.35 -52.55
CA LYS A 253 8.25 16.18 -53.75
C LYS A 253 7.72 17.58 -53.40
N ASN A 254 6.78 17.67 -52.47
CA ASN A 254 6.23 18.95 -52.01
C ASN A 254 7.29 19.86 -51.36
N ARG A 255 8.38 19.28 -50.83
CA ARG A 255 9.53 19.99 -50.26
C ARG A 255 10.70 20.15 -51.23
N LYS A 256 10.56 19.70 -52.49
CA LYS A 256 11.62 19.62 -53.50
C LYS A 256 12.78 18.70 -53.08
N TRP A 257 12.47 17.63 -52.38
CA TRP A 257 13.41 16.58 -51.95
C TRP A 257 13.12 15.26 -52.65
N THR A 258 14.06 14.32 -52.56
CA THR A 258 13.98 13.01 -53.25
C THR A 258 14.34 11.88 -52.32
N TRP A 259 13.43 10.93 -52.12
CA TRP A 259 13.78 9.65 -51.49
C TRP A 259 14.61 8.80 -52.43
N CYS A 260 15.70 8.25 -51.93
CA CYS A 260 16.64 7.42 -52.67
C CYS A 260 16.73 6.04 -52.02
N LYS A 261 16.80 4.98 -52.82
CA LYS A 261 16.93 3.59 -52.36
C LYS A 261 18.21 2.96 -52.90
N GLY A 262 18.83 2.12 -52.07
CA GLY A 262 19.97 1.30 -52.42
C GLY A 262 19.94 -0.04 -51.69
N GLN A 263 20.84 -0.93 -52.07
CA GLN A 263 21.06 -2.18 -51.32
C GLN A 263 22.12 -1.96 -50.26
N CYS A 264 21.94 -2.56 -49.09
CA CYS A 264 23.00 -2.61 -48.10
C CYS A 264 24.21 -3.38 -48.64
N GLY A 265 25.40 -2.99 -48.20
CA GLY A 265 26.65 -3.62 -48.62
C GLY A 265 26.77 -5.04 -48.09
N ALA A 266 27.53 -5.89 -48.80
CA ALA A 266 27.72 -7.30 -48.41
C ALA A 266 28.36 -7.49 -47.02
N ASN A 267 29.09 -6.49 -46.53
CA ASN A 267 29.75 -6.49 -45.22
C ASN A 267 28.93 -5.80 -44.12
N ASP A 268 27.78 -5.22 -44.47
CA ASP A 268 26.90 -4.59 -43.50
C ASP A 268 26.19 -5.66 -42.65
N LYS A 269 25.85 -5.30 -41.41
CA LYS A 269 25.20 -6.22 -40.45
C LYS A 269 23.87 -6.75 -40.99
N ASN A 270 23.12 -5.90 -41.68
CA ASN A 270 21.85 -6.22 -42.32
C ASN A 270 21.97 -6.16 -43.86
N SER A 271 22.95 -6.88 -44.42
CA SER A 271 23.28 -6.87 -45.86
C SER A 271 22.14 -7.26 -46.81
N GLY A 272 21.09 -7.93 -46.31
CA GLY A 272 19.89 -8.25 -47.10
C GLY A 272 18.84 -7.13 -47.18
N ASN A 273 19.03 -6.03 -46.45
CA ASN A 273 18.07 -4.94 -46.43
C ASN A 273 18.21 -4.02 -47.65
N THR A 274 17.08 -3.46 -48.07
CA THR A 274 17.06 -2.24 -48.89
C THR A 274 17.03 -1.05 -47.94
N PHE A 275 17.95 -0.10 -48.10
CA PHE A 275 17.94 1.12 -47.30
C PHE A 275 17.39 2.30 -48.09
N TYR A 276 16.74 3.22 -47.38
CA TYR A 276 16.14 4.43 -47.93
C TYR A 276 16.71 5.64 -47.23
N ARG A 277 17.15 6.64 -48.00
CA ARG A 277 17.70 7.90 -47.49
C ARG A 277 17.16 9.09 -48.27
N ILE A 278 16.87 10.18 -47.56
CA ILE A 278 16.40 11.41 -48.18
C ILE A 278 17.60 12.17 -48.81
N SER A 279 17.41 12.66 -50.02
CA SER A 279 18.27 13.66 -50.63
C SER A 279 17.54 15.00 -50.65
N PHE A 280 18.19 16.05 -50.16
CA PHE A 280 17.66 17.42 -50.18
C PHE A 280 17.75 18.09 -51.55
N THR A 281 17.97 17.30 -52.62
CA THR A 281 18.01 17.76 -54.01
C THR A 281 16.77 17.28 -54.76
N GLU A 282 16.14 18.17 -55.53
CA GLU A 282 14.93 17.86 -56.28
C GLU A 282 15.20 16.85 -57.41
N ASN A 283 14.39 15.80 -57.49
CA ASN A 283 14.46 14.72 -58.50
C ASN A 283 15.84 14.04 -58.66
N SER A 284 16.71 14.08 -57.65
CA SER A 284 18.08 13.58 -57.74
C SER A 284 18.57 12.99 -56.43
N CYS A 285 19.45 11.99 -56.54
CA CYS A 285 20.21 11.42 -55.42
C CYS A 285 21.67 11.88 -55.38
N SER A 286 22.06 12.83 -56.23
CA SER A 286 23.46 13.26 -56.42
C SER A 286 24.14 13.87 -55.18
N GLY A 287 23.37 14.22 -54.14
CA GLY A 287 23.90 14.72 -52.87
C GLY A 287 24.31 13.62 -51.89
N LEU A 288 24.09 12.35 -52.23
CA LEU A 288 24.41 11.20 -51.40
C LEU A 288 25.70 10.53 -51.91
N SER A 289 26.49 10.00 -50.98
CA SER A 289 27.75 9.31 -51.26
C SER A 289 27.55 7.83 -51.62
N GLU A 290 26.37 7.32 -51.31
CA GLU A 290 25.97 5.94 -51.45
C GLU A 290 25.49 5.63 -52.88
N ASP A 291 25.59 4.37 -53.30
CA ASP A 291 25.06 3.92 -54.59
C ASP A 291 23.53 3.73 -54.51
N VAL A 292 22.79 4.77 -54.88
CA VAL A 292 21.33 4.86 -54.70
C VAL A 292 20.61 5.43 -55.92
N THR A 293 19.32 5.11 -56.04
CA THR A 293 18.45 5.56 -57.12
C THR A 293 17.15 6.19 -56.59
N PRO A 294 16.55 7.17 -57.30
CA PRO A 294 15.30 7.78 -56.86
C PRO A 294 14.16 6.76 -56.72
N VAL A 295 13.36 6.91 -55.66
CA VAL A 295 12.13 6.13 -55.42
C VAL A 295 10.97 6.77 -56.18
N SER A 296 10.23 5.96 -56.94
CA SER A 296 9.06 6.43 -57.67
C SER A 296 7.82 6.52 -56.76
N GLU A 297 6.91 7.45 -57.05
CA GLU A 297 5.71 7.66 -56.23
C GLU A 297 4.77 6.44 -56.25
N SER A 298 4.79 5.66 -57.34
CA SER A 298 4.04 4.40 -57.48
C SER A 298 4.52 3.29 -56.54
N GLU A 299 5.71 3.39 -55.96
CA GLU A 299 6.20 2.42 -54.98
C GLU A 299 5.54 2.59 -53.61
N ASN A 300 4.83 3.71 -53.39
CA ASN A 300 4.06 3.96 -52.18
C ASN A 300 4.86 3.75 -50.87
N LEU A 301 6.11 4.22 -50.86
CA LEU A 301 6.99 4.14 -49.70
C LEU A 301 6.30 4.78 -48.50
N GLN A 302 5.98 3.98 -47.48
CA GLN A 302 5.25 4.46 -46.32
C GLN A 302 6.18 5.24 -45.38
N SER A 303 5.68 6.35 -44.86
CA SER A 303 6.22 7.01 -43.66
C SER A 303 5.09 7.19 -42.65
N TRP A 304 5.45 7.10 -41.38
CA TRP A 304 4.60 7.32 -40.23
C TRP A 304 5.34 8.14 -39.17
N ASN A 305 4.93 9.39 -39.05
CA ASN A 305 5.26 10.22 -37.92
C ASN A 305 4.21 11.31 -37.80
N ASN A 306 4.10 11.88 -36.61
CA ASN A 306 3.20 13.00 -36.38
C ASN A 306 3.97 14.11 -35.69
N TRP A 307 4.23 15.13 -36.50
CA TRP A 307 4.93 16.33 -36.09
C TRP A 307 4.05 17.16 -35.14
N ILE A 308 4.58 17.44 -33.96
CA ILE A 308 3.89 18.14 -32.89
C ILE A 308 4.79 19.28 -32.42
N THR A 309 4.23 20.49 -32.45
CA THR A 309 4.90 21.67 -31.93
C THR A 309 4.45 21.92 -30.50
N THR A 310 5.29 22.56 -29.70
CA THR A 310 4.99 22.84 -28.28
C THR A 310 5.11 24.34 -28.02
N SER A 311 4.06 24.94 -27.47
CA SER A 311 4.07 26.34 -27.02
C SER A 311 4.91 26.50 -25.74
N ALA A 312 5.06 27.73 -25.25
CA ALA A 312 5.77 28.00 -24.01
C ALA A 312 5.14 27.31 -22.79
N ASP A 313 5.96 27.08 -21.75
CA ASP A 313 5.53 26.73 -20.39
C ASP A 313 4.75 25.41 -20.31
N LYS A 314 5.29 24.34 -20.89
CA LYS A 314 4.68 22.99 -20.84
C LYS A 314 5.52 22.02 -20.04
N SER A 315 4.87 21.19 -19.25
CA SER A 315 5.47 19.99 -18.67
C SER A 315 4.69 18.77 -19.17
N LEU A 316 5.26 17.98 -20.08
CA LEU A 316 4.69 16.72 -20.53
C LEU A 316 5.26 15.57 -19.69
N ILE A 317 4.40 14.88 -18.94
CA ILE A 317 4.84 13.94 -17.92
C ILE A 317 4.08 12.61 -18.08
N GLY A 318 4.81 11.53 -18.31
CA GLY A 318 4.25 10.19 -18.17
C GLY A 318 4.04 9.85 -16.69
N MET A 319 2.86 9.34 -16.34
CA MET A 319 2.52 8.97 -14.98
C MET A 319 3.10 7.61 -14.59
N GLY A 320 3.39 7.41 -13.31
CA GLY A 320 3.82 6.10 -12.78
C GLY A 320 5.08 5.58 -13.47
N ARG A 321 5.00 4.41 -14.11
CA ARG A 321 6.11 3.82 -14.88
C ARG A 321 6.34 4.46 -16.25
N GLY A 322 5.64 5.56 -16.55
CA GLY A 322 5.81 6.38 -17.74
C GLY A 322 4.85 6.04 -18.87
N ALA A 323 4.87 6.86 -19.92
CA ALA A 323 3.97 6.73 -21.07
C ALA A 323 4.76 6.57 -22.38
N ASN A 324 4.25 5.72 -23.27
CA ASN A 324 4.91 5.40 -24.53
C ASN A 324 4.24 6.15 -25.69
N LEU A 325 5.00 7.01 -26.36
CA LEU A 325 4.54 7.89 -27.44
C LEU A 325 5.07 7.37 -28.78
N ARG A 326 4.31 6.44 -29.36
CA ARG A 326 4.69 5.78 -30.60
C ARG A 326 4.47 6.70 -31.80
N GLY A 327 5.51 6.91 -32.62
CA GLY A 327 5.44 7.76 -33.81
C GLY A 327 5.27 9.26 -33.54
N ALA A 328 5.43 9.70 -32.28
CA ALA A 328 5.42 11.10 -31.92
C ALA A 328 6.74 11.76 -32.33
N ALA A 329 6.66 12.87 -33.05
CA ALA A 329 7.78 13.72 -33.44
C ALA A 329 7.57 15.11 -32.84
N ILE A 330 8.06 15.35 -31.61
CA ILE A 330 7.85 16.59 -30.86
C ILE A 330 9.02 17.54 -31.08
N ASN A 331 8.71 18.79 -31.44
CA ASN A 331 9.69 19.85 -31.61
C ASN A 331 9.18 21.21 -31.10
N PRO A 332 9.53 21.62 -29.87
CA PRO A 332 9.43 23.02 -29.41
C PRO A 332 10.37 23.93 -30.23
N ARG A 333 9.79 24.98 -30.84
CA ARG A 333 10.54 25.89 -31.71
C ARG A 333 10.43 27.34 -31.29
N SER A 334 11.52 28.09 -31.33
CA SER A 334 11.54 29.48 -30.82
C SER A 334 10.60 30.41 -31.57
N TYR A 335 10.49 30.25 -32.89
CA TYR A 335 9.59 31.01 -33.76
C TYR A 335 8.10 30.58 -33.66
N GLU A 336 7.81 29.51 -32.92
CA GLU A 336 6.45 29.14 -32.49
C GLU A 336 6.25 29.40 -30.98
N ASN A 337 7.10 30.24 -30.39
CA ASN A 337 7.10 30.57 -28.98
C ASN A 337 7.31 29.35 -28.05
N GLY A 338 8.01 28.32 -28.52
CA GLY A 338 8.36 27.14 -27.72
C GLY A 338 9.59 27.40 -26.83
N HIS A 339 9.37 27.63 -25.54
CA HIS A 339 10.42 27.80 -24.53
C HIS A 339 9.92 27.38 -23.14
N ASN A 340 10.82 27.19 -22.17
CA ASN A 340 10.49 26.74 -20.81
C ASN A 340 9.66 25.46 -20.81
N ASN A 341 10.19 24.40 -21.43
CA ASN A 341 9.47 23.13 -21.62
C ASN A 341 10.19 21.97 -20.92
N ILE A 342 9.40 21.09 -20.30
CA ILE A 342 9.84 19.86 -19.63
C ILE A 342 9.19 18.66 -20.29
N TYR A 343 9.97 17.64 -20.61
CA TYR A 343 9.52 16.33 -21.07
C TYR A 343 10.08 15.28 -20.11
N ARG A 344 9.21 14.55 -19.42
CA ARG A 344 9.66 13.65 -18.35
C ARG A 344 8.94 12.32 -18.34
N ASN A 345 9.69 11.24 -18.15
CA ASN A 345 9.15 9.89 -17.94
C ASN A 345 8.37 9.37 -19.17
N LEU A 346 8.98 9.45 -20.35
CA LEU A 346 8.34 9.13 -21.64
C LEU A 346 9.22 8.21 -22.49
N ALA A 347 8.60 7.31 -23.24
CA ALA A 347 9.26 6.59 -24.31
C ALA A 347 8.89 7.20 -25.67
N PHE A 348 9.88 7.56 -26.48
CA PHE A 348 9.71 7.94 -27.89
C PHE A 348 10.23 6.83 -28.77
N TYR A 349 9.39 6.30 -29.65
CA TYR A 349 9.78 5.18 -30.50
C TYR A 349 8.95 5.04 -31.77
N ASP A 350 9.48 4.25 -32.73
CA ASP A 350 8.82 3.93 -34.00
C ASP A 350 8.49 5.19 -34.83
N VAL A 351 9.48 6.07 -34.98
CA VAL A 351 9.42 7.25 -35.84
C VAL A 351 10.22 6.94 -37.10
N ASN A 352 9.52 6.48 -38.14
CA ASN A 352 10.11 6.15 -39.45
C ASN A 352 11.41 5.32 -39.40
N PRO A 353 11.55 4.27 -38.58
CA PRO A 353 12.85 3.64 -38.34
C PRO A 353 13.50 3.00 -39.58
N HIS A 354 12.72 2.72 -40.62
CA HIS A 354 13.15 2.17 -41.91
C HIS A 354 13.59 3.20 -42.94
N LEU A 355 13.46 4.48 -42.62
CA LEU A 355 13.93 5.59 -43.45
C LEU A 355 15.07 6.28 -42.70
N VAL A 356 16.09 6.74 -43.40
CA VAL A 356 17.21 7.51 -42.82
C VAL A 356 16.91 9.00 -42.97
N GLU A 357 17.05 9.78 -41.89
CA GLU A 357 16.83 11.25 -41.86
C GLU A 357 15.36 11.64 -42.19
N ALA A 358 14.39 10.81 -41.79
CA ALA A 358 12.94 11.00 -41.99
C ALA A 358 12.21 11.55 -40.74
N GLY A 359 12.96 12.16 -39.83
CA GLY A 359 12.44 12.92 -38.70
C GLY A 359 12.87 12.39 -37.33
N ASP A 360 12.92 13.32 -36.40
CA ASP A 360 13.25 13.09 -34.99
C ASP A 360 12.04 12.61 -34.18
N GLY A 361 12.31 11.99 -33.04
CA GLY A 361 11.31 11.71 -32.00
C GLY A 361 11.08 12.92 -31.08
N LEU A 362 12.12 13.41 -30.43
CA LEU A 362 12.14 14.65 -29.66
C LEU A 362 13.32 15.50 -30.14
N SER A 363 13.05 16.69 -30.64
CA SER A 363 14.08 17.67 -30.96
C SER A 363 13.70 19.05 -30.43
N VAL A 364 14.63 20.00 -30.45
CA VAL A 364 14.36 21.39 -30.08
C VAL A 364 15.18 22.29 -30.98
N ASP A 365 14.53 23.28 -31.58
CA ASP A 365 15.17 24.11 -32.59
C ASP A 365 14.84 25.59 -32.45
N GLY A 366 15.88 26.41 -32.46
CA GLY A 366 15.79 27.86 -32.41
C GLY A 366 16.12 28.50 -33.76
N SER A 367 16.74 29.67 -33.67
CA SER A 367 17.37 30.36 -34.79
C SER A 367 18.49 31.26 -34.24
N ASP A 368 19.37 31.74 -35.11
CA ASP A 368 20.49 32.61 -34.71
C ASP A 368 20.04 33.90 -34.02
N GLU A 369 18.84 34.38 -34.33
CA GLU A 369 18.25 35.59 -33.72
C GLU A 369 17.41 35.29 -32.48
N ASN A 370 16.94 34.05 -32.33
CA ASN A 370 16.00 33.66 -31.29
C ASN A 370 16.24 32.21 -30.85
N PHE A 371 17.03 32.05 -29.79
CA PHE A 371 17.34 30.75 -29.20
C PHE A 371 16.15 30.25 -28.37
N VAL A 372 15.90 28.94 -28.39
CA VAL A 372 15.00 28.34 -27.39
C VAL A 372 15.67 28.45 -26.03
N GLN A 373 14.92 28.88 -25.01
CA GLN A 373 15.43 28.98 -23.65
C GLN A 373 14.74 27.95 -22.74
N LYS A 374 15.48 27.42 -21.76
CA LYS A 374 14.96 26.56 -20.68
C LYS A 374 14.30 25.29 -21.23
N PHE A 375 15.11 24.28 -21.49
CA PHE A 375 14.66 22.98 -21.96
C PHE A 375 15.13 21.88 -21.01
N TRP A 376 14.23 20.96 -20.66
CA TRP A 376 14.60 19.79 -19.88
C TRP A 376 13.91 18.53 -20.40
N ALA A 377 14.72 17.54 -20.77
CA ALA A 377 14.26 16.18 -21.02
C ALA A 377 14.83 15.24 -19.94
N ASP A 378 13.98 14.45 -19.30
CA ASP A 378 14.34 13.62 -18.14
C ASP A 378 13.69 12.24 -18.20
N HIS A 379 14.42 11.17 -17.89
CA HIS A 379 13.85 9.81 -17.90
C HIS A 379 13.13 9.50 -19.22
N ILE A 380 13.84 9.76 -20.31
CA ILE A 380 13.37 9.47 -21.66
C ILE A 380 13.95 8.15 -22.11
N SER A 381 13.15 7.24 -22.62
CA SER A 381 13.67 6.12 -23.41
C SER A 381 13.45 6.36 -24.90
N TYR A 382 14.41 5.96 -25.73
CA TYR A 382 14.48 6.34 -27.13
C TYR A 382 14.98 5.17 -27.99
N LYS A 383 14.19 4.74 -28.99
CA LYS A 383 14.53 3.60 -29.87
C LYS A 383 13.75 3.65 -31.18
N TRP A 384 14.30 3.10 -32.27
CA TRP A 384 13.62 3.04 -33.58
C TRP A 384 13.21 4.42 -34.07
N ILE A 385 14.17 5.34 -34.07
CA ILE A 385 14.03 6.70 -34.58
C ILE A 385 14.86 6.81 -35.86
N SER A 386 14.39 7.61 -36.80
CA SER A 386 14.93 7.71 -38.15
C SER A 386 16.17 8.61 -38.26
N ASP A 387 16.20 9.68 -37.47
CA ASP A 387 17.28 10.67 -37.40
C ASP A 387 17.83 10.71 -35.98
N GLY A 388 17.37 11.61 -35.11
CA GLY A 388 17.96 11.71 -33.78
C GLY A 388 17.13 12.37 -32.70
N PHE A 389 17.82 12.71 -31.61
CA PHE A 389 17.41 13.67 -30.59
C PHE A 389 18.27 14.93 -30.76
N ASP A 390 17.82 15.78 -31.68
CA ASP A 390 18.57 16.94 -32.13
C ASP A 390 18.26 18.21 -31.31
N ILE A 391 19.31 18.99 -31.04
CA ILE A 391 19.26 20.22 -30.24
C ILE A 391 20.00 21.33 -31.00
N GLY A 392 19.24 22.28 -31.56
CA GLY A 392 19.74 23.41 -32.35
C GLY A 392 19.36 24.75 -31.73
N ASN A 393 20.32 25.68 -31.61
CA ASN A 393 20.10 27.07 -31.17
C ASN A 393 19.35 27.14 -29.81
N VAL A 394 19.91 26.50 -28.77
CA VAL A 394 19.27 26.41 -27.44
C VAL A 394 20.17 26.96 -26.33
N LYS A 395 19.58 27.71 -25.37
CA LYS A 395 20.25 28.18 -24.15
C LYS A 395 19.58 27.63 -22.91
N GLY A 396 20.37 27.10 -21.99
CA GLY A 396 19.84 26.56 -20.73
C GLY A 396 19.10 25.23 -20.93
N ALA A 397 19.77 24.24 -21.51
CA ALA A 397 19.21 22.91 -21.75
C ALA A 397 19.83 21.83 -20.87
N THR A 398 19.02 20.87 -20.46
CA THR A 398 19.47 19.63 -19.81
C THR A 398 18.76 18.43 -20.42
N VAL A 399 19.51 17.38 -20.70
CA VAL A 399 19.01 16.03 -20.97
C VAL A 399 19.59 15.12 -19.88
N SER A 400 18.72 14.51 -19.08
CA SER A 400 19.11 13.67 -17.96
C SER A 400 18.40 12.33 -17.96
N TYR A 401 19.05 11.27 -17.47
CA TYR A 401 18.45 9.93 -17.39
C TYR A 401 17.84 9.46 -18.72
N LEU A 402 18.44 9.88 -19.84
CA LEU A 402 18.07 9.39 -21.17
C LEU A 402 18.63 7.97 -21.33
N ASP A 403 17.78 7.07 -21.79
CA ASP A 403 18.12 5.72 -22.22
C ASP A 403 17.94 5.66 -23.75
N TYR A 404 19.04 5.77 -24.48
CA TYR A 404 19.04 5.75 -25.94
C TYR A 404 19.60 4.43 -26.45
N ASP A 405 18.69 3.59 -26.94
CA ASP A 405 19.00 2.37 -27.65
C ASP A 405 19.14 2.64 -29.16
N GLY A 406 20.38 2.71 -29.63
CA GLY A 406 20.70 2.91 -31.04
C GLY A 406 20.53 1.65 -31.90
N THR A 407 20.22 0.48 -31.32
CA THR A 407 20.05 -0.74 -32.13
C THR A 407 18.84 -0.62 -33.05
N SER A 408 19.04 -0.92 -34.33
CA SER A 408 17.97 -0.87 -35.33
C SER A 408 18.20 -1.91 -36.41
N GLU A 409 17.28 -2.86 -36.50
CA GLU A 409 17.23 -3.90 -37.52
C GLU A 409 16.90 -3.36 -38.92
N PHE A 410 16.48 -2.10 -39.03
CA PHE A 410 15.98 -1.52 -40.27
C PHE A 410 17.07 -0.88 -41.12
N ASN A 411 18.17 -0.41 -40.53
CA ASN A 411 19.29 0.17 -41.27
C ASN A 411 20.37 -0.88 -41.61
N CYS A 412 21.28 -0.55 -42.52
CA CYS A 412 22.32 -1.48 -42.95
C CYS A 412 23.27 -1.90 -41.82
N TRP A 413 23.67 -0.94 -40.98
CA TRP A 413 24.69 -1.15 -39.96
C TRP A 413 24.18 -1.87 -38.70
N GLY A 414 22.87 -2.03 -38.56
CA GLY A 414 22.19 -2.56 -37.39
C GLY A 414 22.12 -1.58 -36.21
N TYR A 415 22.52 -0.33 -36.43
CA TYR A 415 22.66 0.73 -35.43
C TYR A 415 22.39 2.10 -36.07
N ASP A 416 21.73 2.99 -35.34
CA ASP A 416 21.39 4.33 -35.81
C ASP A 416 22.65 5.24 -35.91
N PRO A 417 22.98 5.75 -37.11
CA PRO A 417 24.10 6.66 -37.33
C PRO A 417 23.82 8.13 -36.99
N TYR A 418 22.57 8.52 -36.74
CA TYR A 418 22.14 9.92 -36.63
C TYR A 418 21.66 10.34 -35.24
N MET A 419 22.10 9.62 -34.20
CA MET A 419 21.48 9.64 -32.88
C MET A 419 21.26 11.01 -32.22
N ALA A 420 22.27 11.89 -32.14
CA ALA A 420 22.14 13.19 -31.49
C ALA A 420 23.08 14.25 -32.09
N LEU A 421 22.51 15.22 -32.81
CA LEU A 421 23.19 16.43 -33.24
C LEU A 421 22.94 17.57 -32.24
N VAL A 422 24.02 18.27 -31.88
CA VAL A 422 23.97 19.47 -31.05
C VAL A 422 24.62 20.61 -31.81
N GLN A 423 23.88 21.69 -32.06
CA GLN A 423 24.35 22.87 -32.77
C GLN A 423 23.96 24.13 -32.01
N ASP A 424 24.91 25.05 -31.86
CA ASP A 424 24.71 26.35 -31.20
C ASP A 424 23.98 26.24 -29.85
N ALA A 425 24.45 25.35 -28.97
CA ALA A 425 23.72 25.01 -27.74
C ALA A 425 24.52 25.20 -26.44
N GLU A 426 23.83 25.56 -25.36
CA GLU A 426 24.30 25.38 -23.98
C GLU A 426 23.54 24.24 -23.33
N LEU A 427 24.20 23.09 -23.26
CA LEU A 427 23.55 21.81 -22.98
C LEU A 427 24.30 21.01 -21.93
N THR A 428 23.54 20.38 -21.04
CA THR A 428 24.06 19.38 -20.11
C THR A 428 23.48 18.01 -20.47
N TYR A 429 24.35 17.02 -20.70
CA TYR A 429 23.98 15.60 -20.64
C TYR A 429 24.43 15.03 -19.29
N ALA A 430 23.47 14.63 -18.46
CA ALA A 430 23.73 14.15 -17.10
C ALA A 430 23.11 12.78 -16.86
N ASN A 431 23.92 11.78 -16.51
CA ASN A 431 23.43 10.42 -16.24
C ASN A 431 22.68 9.84 -17.46
N VAL A 432 23.27 9.94 -18.66
CA VAL A 432 22.69 9.36 -19.89
C VAL A 432 23.29 8.00 -20.20
N TYR A 433 22.43 7.05 -20.52
CA TYR A 433 22.80 5.73 -21.01
C TYR A 433 22.65 5.68 -22.53
N TRP A 434 23.77 5.53 -23.22
CA TRP A 434 23.85 5.31 -24.65
C TRP A 434 24.22 3.85 -24.89
N HIS A 435 23.41 3.09 -25.63
CA HIS A 435 23.78 1.71 -25.92
C HIS A 435 23.43 1.24 -27.33
N GLY A 436 24.24 0.31 -27.83
CA GLY A 436 24.08 -0.20 -29.19
C GLY A 436 24.22 0.92 -30.23
N THR A 437 25.20 1.80 -30.06
CA THR A 437 25.27 3.06 -30.81
C THR A 437 26.19 2.97 -32.03
N TYR A 438 25.98 3.85 -33.02
CA TYR A 438 26.88 4.01 -34.16
C TYR A 438 27.74 5.28 -34.04
N GLY A 439 27.15 6.46 -34.23
CA GLY A 439 27.85 7.75 -34.23
C GLY A 439 26.91 8.87 -33.78
N ARG A 440 27.44 10.10 -33.68
CA ARG A 440 26.73 11.26 -33.11
C ARG A 440 26.22 10.99 -31.67
N VAL A 441 27.14 10.64 -30.76
CA VAL A 441 26.82 10.30 -29.36
C VAL A 441 27.46 11.27 -28.33
N PRO A 442 27.20 12.58 -28.34
CA PRO A 442 26.59 13.39 -29.39
C PRO A 442 27.63 13.83 -30.45
N LYS A 443 27.16 14.42 -31.56
CA LYS A 443 27.99 15.26 -32.45
C LYS A 443 27.70 16.72 -32.14
N VAL A 444 28.72 17.46 -31.73
CA VAL A 444 28.62 18.87 -31.32
C VAL A 444 29.26 19.78 -32.36
N GLY A 445 28.49 20.77 -32.81
CA GLY A 445 28.82 21.74 -33.87
C GLY A 445 28.48 23.18 -33.51
N GLY A 446 28.82 24.11 -34.40
CA GLY A 446 28.55 25.54 -34.26
C GLY A 446 29.30 26.16 -33.07
N ASN A 447 28.62 27.05 -32.34
CA ASN A 447 29.10 27.72 -31.14
C ASN A 447 28.49 27.13 -29.86
N SER A 448 28.84 25.88 -29.56
CA SER A 448 28.25 25.10 -28.47
C SER A 448 29.13 25.03 -27.22
N ARG A 449 28.49 25.00 -26.04
CA ARG A 449 29.09 24.62 -24.76
C ARG A 449 28.33 23.45 -24.16
N VAL A 450 28.93 22.26 -24.20
CA VAL A 450 28.28 21.02 -23.76
C VAL A 450 29.02 20.43 -22.56
N HIS A 451 28.28 20.17 -21.49
CA HIS A 451 28.80 19.48 -20.31
C HIS A 451 28.22 18.07 -20.25
N ILE A 452 29.07 17.06 -20.26
CA ILE A 452 28.70 15.64 -20.28
C ILE A 452 29.28 14.99 -19.02
N PHE A 453 28.42 14.49 -18.13
CA PHE A 453 28.90 13.80 -16.93
C PHE A 453 28.02 12.66 -16.44
N ASN A 454 28.64 11.70 -15.74
CA ASN A 454 28.00 10.46 -15.25
C ASN A 454 27.37 9.60 -16.35
N ASN A 455 27.79 9.75 -17.60
CA ASN A 455 27.19 9.01 -18.71
C ASN A 455 27.78 7.60 -18.80
N TYR A 456 26.99 6.68 -19.33
CA TYR A 456 27.45 5.35 -19.74
C TYR A 456 27.27 5.20 -21.24
N THR A 457 28.34 4.94 -21.98
CA THR A 457 28.26 4.51 -23.37
C THR A 457 28.66 3.04 -23.45
N SER A 458 27.67 2.16 -23.66
CA SER A 458 27.86 0.72 -23.81
C SER A 458 27.78 0.34 -25.28
N TYR A 459 28.94 0.03 -25.87
CA TYR A 459 29.12 -0.21 -27.29
C TYR A 459 28.86 1.01 -28.16
N ASN A 460 29.88 1.37 -28.94
CA ASN A 460 29.78 2.34 -30.01
C ASN A 460 30.61 1.88 -31.19
N TYR A 461 30.00 1.88 -32.38
CA TYR A 461 30.71 1.51 -33.59
C TYR A 461 31.69 2.62 -34.00
N TRP A 462 31.22 3.82 -34.32
CA TRP A 462 32.01 4.86 -34.99
C TRP A 462 32.69 5.86 -34.04
N THR A 463 31.92 6.66 -33.29
CA THR A 463 32.48 7.69 -32.40
C THR A 463 31.63 7.91 -31.15
N GLY A 464 32.28 7.83 -29.97
CA GLY A 464 31.64 7.97 -28.65
C GLY A 464 31.35 9.40 -28.18
N ALA A 465 31.90 10.43 -28.84
CA ALA A 465 31.47 11.83 -28.81
C ALA A 465 32.29 12.60 -29.87
N ALA A 466 31.70 13.57 -30.57
CA ALA A 466 32.41 14.39 -31.54
C ALA A 466 32.22 15.88 -31.28
N VAL A 467 33.27 16.69 -31.51
CA VAL A 467 33.20 18.16 -31.42
C VAL A 467 33.96 18.82 -32.57
N SER A 468 33.33 19.78 -33.23
CA SER A 468 33.94 20.64 -34.24
C SER A 468 33.28 22.01 -34.22
N GLY A 469 34.01 23.06 -34.56
CA GLY A 469 33.44 24.39 -34.80
C GLY A 469 33.53 24.78 -36.27
N ASP A 470 32.90 25.89 -36.64
CA ASP A 470 32.91 26.38 -38.01
C ASP A 470 34.15 27.22 -38.31
N ASN A 471 34.55 28.05 -37.35
CA ASN A 471 35.70 28.95 -37.45
C ASN A 471 36.17 29.43 -36.07
N SER A 472 37.21 30.26 -36.02
CA SER A 472 37.76 30.78 -34.76
C SER A 472 36.82 31.66 -33.94
N GLY A 473 35.75 32.19 -34.55
CA GLY A 473 34.68 32.96 -33.87
C GLY A 473 33.42 32.14 -33.53
N SER A 474 33.26 30.96 -34.12
CA SER A 474 32.17 30.00 -33.88
C SER A 474 32.78 28.63 -33.60
N TYR A 475 33.18 28.42 -32.34
CA TYR A 475 33.88 27.23 -31.89
C TYR A 475 33.07 26.47 -30.84
N SER A 476 33.24 25.15 -30.78
CA SER A 476 32.51 24.30 -29.86
C SER A 476 33.39 23.73 -28.76
N GLN A 477 32.83 23.62 -27.56
CA GLN A 477 33.52 23.14 -26.37
C GLN A 477 32.74 22.01 -25.69
N ILE A 478 33.44 20.94 -25.31
CA ILE A 478 32.91 19.87 -24.47
C ILE A 478 33.75 19.74 -23.20
N LEU A 479 33.10 19.80 -22.04
CA LEU A 479 33.63 19.21 -20.81
C LEU A 479 33.01 17.81 -20.66
N TYR A 480 33.79 16.76 -20.87
CA TYR A 480 33.34 15.38 -20.74
C TYR A 480 34.03 14.74 -19.55
N GLU A 481 33.29 14.51 -18.47
CA GLU A 481 33.90 14.01 -17.24
C GLU A 481 33.11 12.95 -16.48
N ASN A 482 33.80 12.25 -15.58
CA ASN A 482 33.19 11.31 -14.63
C ASN A 482 32.23 10.30 -15.27
N SER A 483 32.54 9.82 -16.47
CA SER A 483 31.69 8.93 -17.28
C SER A 483 32.40 7.62 -17.61
N TYR A 484 31.63 6.62 -18.05
CA TYR A 484 32.13 5.31 -18.41
C TYR A 484 31.86 5.02 -19.89
N LEU A 485 32.90 4.63 -20.63
CA LEU A 485 32.79 4.21 -22.02
C LEU A 485 33.30 2.77 -22.14
N ASP A 486 32.49 1.89 -22.70
CA ASP A 486 32.81 0.48 -22.88
C ASP A 486 32.65 0.05 -24.34
N GLN A 487 33.60 -0.71 -24.87
CA GLN A 487 33.54 -1.30 -26.21
C GLN A 487 33.44 -0.25 -27.35
N MET A 488 34.27 0.79 -27.32
CA MET A 488 34.41 1.74 -28.43
C MET A 488 35.23 1.11 -29.56
N ASN A 489 34.72 1.08 -30.79
CA ASN A 489 35.34 0.32 -31.88
C ASN A 489 36.28 1.16 -32.77
N PHE A 490 35.87 2.34 -33.23
CA PHE A 490 36.69 3.22 -34.09
C PHE A 490 37.29 4.42 -33.34
N HIS A 491 36.48 5.37 -32.88
CA HIS A 491 36.94 6.55 -32.14
C HIS A 491 36.33 6.58 -30.73
N ILE A 492 37.17 6.75 -29.71
CA ILE A 492 36.67 7.00 -28.34
C ILE A 492 35.95 8.35 -28.32
N VAL A 493 36.64 9.38 -28.83
CA VAL A 493 36.08 10.70 -29.12
C VAL A 493 36.77 11.26 -30.38
N ASP A 494 36.12 12.23 -31.02
CA ASP A 494 36.61 12.94 -32.19
C ASP A 494 36.60 14.46 -31.96
N VAL A 495 37.75 15.10 -32.09
CA VAL A 495 37.93 16.56 -31.96
C VAL A 495 38.41 17.10 -33.30
N GLY A 496 37.49 17.69 -34.06
CA GLY A 496 37.76 18.34 -35.33
C GLY A 496 38.26 19.78 -35.18
N SER A 497 38.40 20.45 -36.32
CA SER A 497 38.82 21.86 -36.36
C SER A 497 37.88 22.75 -35.53
N TYR A 498 38.44 23.69 -34.79
CA TYR A 498 37.72 24.60 -33.88
C TYR A 498 36.82 23.89 -32.84
N GLY A 499 37.05 22.58 -32.62
CA GLY A 499 36.50 21.84 -31.50
C GLY A 499 37.50 21.78 -30.35
N TYR A 500 37.01 21.89 -29.12
CA TYR A 500 37.81 21.79 -27.91
C TYR A 500 37.15 20.82 -26.93
N MET A 501 37.91 19.87 -26.41
CA MET A 501 37.39 18.91 -25.44
C MET A 501 38.34 18.78 -24.24
N ASN A 502 37.77 18.81 -23.04
CA ASN A 502 38.43 18.33 -21.84
C ASN A 502 37.79 16.99 -21.43
N PHE A 503 38.54 15.90 -21.62
CA PHE A 503 38.08 14.54 -21.32
C PHE A 503 38.74 14.04 -20.03
N THR A 504 38.08 14.22 -18.87
CA THR A 504 38.74 14.06 -17.56
C THR A 504 37.95 13.17 -16.59
N GLY A 505 38.64 12.33 -15.83
CA GLY A 505 37.99 11.44 -14.85
C GLY A 505 37.05 10.37 -15.45
N ASN A 506 37.10 10.15 -16.77
CA ASN A 506 36.33 9.08 -17.42
C ASN A 506 37.07 7.74 -17.33
N GLN A 507 36.31 6.63 -17.33
CA GLN A 507 36.84 5.28 -17.48
C GLN A 507 36.53 4.75 -18.87
N VAL A 508 37.56 4.33 -19.60
CA VAL A 508 37.43 3.66 -20.90
C VAL A 508 37.85 2.20 -20.73
N LYS A 509 36.97 1.26 -21.09
CA LYS A 509 37.20 -0.19 -20.99
C LYS A 509 36.85 -0.89 -22.29
N ASN A 510 37.50 -2.05 -22.49
CA ASN A 510 37.30 -2.98 -23.62
C ASN A 510 37.23 -2.31 -25.01
N SER A 511 37.89 -1.17 -25.17
CA SER A 511 37.80 -0.31 -26.35
C SER A 511 39.02 -0.50 -27.24
N LYS A 512 38.78 -0.52 -28.55
CA LYS A 512 39.81 -0.67 -29.60
C LYS A 512 40.12 0.64 -30.31
N GLY A 513 39.22 1.62 -30.18
CA GLY A 513 39.38 2.92 -30.80
C GLY A 513 40.44 3.80 -30.13
N CYS A 514 40.72 4.94 -30.75
CA CYS A 514 41.62 5.96 -30.21
C CYS A 514 40.96 7.32 -30.05
N TYR A 515 41.64 8.25 -29.40
CA TYR A 515 41.22 9.64 -29.33
C TYR A 515 41.62 10.31 -30.65
N TYR A 516 40.65 10.67 -31.49
CA TYR A 516 40.93 11.26 -32.80
C TYR A 516 40.91 12.78 -32.66
N VAL A 517 42.02 13.45 -33.00
CA VAL A 517 42.18 14.90 -32.84
C VAL A 517 42.77 15.48 -34.11
N ASN A 518 42.01 16.35 -34.79
CA ASN A 518 42.38 17.02 -36.03
C ASN A 518 42.94 16.07 -37.10
N GLY A 519 42.28 14.93 -37.32
CA GLY A 519 42.71 13.96 -38.32
C GLY A 519 43.75 12.95 -37.82
N VAL A 520 44.16 13.01 -36.56
CA VAL A 520 45.26 12.20 -36.00
C VAL A 520 44.78 11.35 -34.83
N CYS A 521 45.11 10.06 -34.86
CA CYS A 521 44.84 9.10 -33.80
C CYS A 521 45.85 9.27 -32.64
N SER A 522 45.36 9.42 -31.41
CA SER A 522 46.13 9.61 -30.18
C SER A 522 45.77 8.55 -29.12
N SER A 523 46.78 8.12 -28.35
CA SER A 523 46.58 7.29 -27.16
C SER A 523 46.14 8.09 -25.93
N ASN A 524 46.39 9.40 -25.92
CA ASN A 524 46.08 10.28 -24.81
C ASN A 524 44.75 11.02 -25.06
N PRO A 525 43.90 11.18 -24.03
CA PRO A 525 42.67 11.92 -24.14
C PRO A 525 42.92 13.43 -24.38
N PRO A 526 42.01 14.13 -25.09
CA PRO A 526 42.10 15.58 -25.25
C PRO A 526 41.92 16.29 -23.89
N GLN A 527 42.76 17.30 -23.64
CA GLN A 527 42.81 18.09 -22.40
C GLN A 527 42.79 19.60 -22.71
N ASN A 528 41.91 20.05 -23.60
CA ASN A 528 41.80 21.47 -23.91
C ASN A 528 41.28 22.24 -22.70
N SER A 529 41.69 23.50 -22.56
CA SER A 529 41.01 24.43 -21.65
C SER A 529 39.62 24.74 -22.22
N VAL A 530 38.58 24.38 -21.47
CA VAL A 530 37.17 24.63 -21.81
C VAL A 530 36.51 25.41 -20.68
N PHE A 531 35.23 25.77 -20.85
CA PHE A 531 34.47 26.46 -19.81
C PHE A 531 34.41 25.67 -18.49
N THR A 532 34.26 26.39 -17.38
CA THR A 532 33.97 25.80 -16.07
C THR A 532 32.47 25.87 -15.80
N PRO A 533 31.82 24.76 -15.37
CA PRO A 533 30.42 24.80 -14.99
C PRO A 533 30.15 25.85 -13.90
N SER A 534 29.15 26.72 -14.12
CA SER A 534 28.75 27.76 -13.15
C SER A 534 27.74 27.25 -12.11
N TYR A 535 27.46 25.96 -12.11
CA TYR A 535 26.44 25.30 -11.29
C TYR A 535 27.06 24.11 -10.54
N SER A 536 26.42 23.71 -9.44
CA SER A 536 26.78 22.50 -8.70
C SER A 536 26.12 21.26 -9.32
N TYR A 537 26.83 20.13 -9.27
CA TYR A 537 26.38 18.84 -9.78
C TYR A 537 27.04 17.72 -8.97
N ALA A 538 26.41 16.55 -8.94
CA ALA A 538 26.91 15.40 -8.18
C ALA A 538 27.62 14.41 -9.10
N LYS A 539 28.85 14.04 -8.76
CA LYS A 539 29.60 12.99 -9.44
C LYS A 539 29.27 11.62 -8.84
N ARG A 540 28.91 10.65 -9.68
CA ARG A 540 28.77 9.25 -9.28
C ARG A 540 30.13 8.58 -9.12
N THR A 541 30.17 7.45 -8.42
CA THR A 541 31.31 6.55 -8.48
C THR A 541 31.43 5.99 -9.89
N VAL A 542 32.44 6.40 -10.65
CA VAL A 542 32.55 6.07 -12.09
C VAL A 542 32.49 4.58 -12.36
N SER A 543 33.09 3.75 -11.52
CA SER A 543 33.08 2.29 -11.68
C SER A 543 31.73 1.62 -11.41
N ALA A 544 30.80 2.31 -10.74
CA ALA A 544 29.44 1.81 -10.47
C ALA A 544 28.45 2.18 -11.58
N ILE A 545 28.80 3.15 -12.44
CA ILE A 545 27.95 3.63 -13.53
C ILE A 545 27.41 2.48 -14.42
N PRO A 546 28.22 1.49 -14.86
CA PRO A 546 27.71 0.41 -15.73
C PRO A 546 26.63 -0.46 -15.09
N SER A 547 26.63 -0.61 -13.76
CA SER A 547 25.61 -1.37 -13.03
C SER A 547 24.42 -0.53 -12.60
N GLU A 548 24.60 0.77 -12.39
CA GLU A 548 23.56 1.65 -11.90
C GLU A 548 22.74 2.27 -13.03
N LEU A 549 23.40 2.80 -14.07
CA LEU A 549 22.72 3.67 -15.02
C LEU A 549 21.69 2.95 -15.89
N PRO A 550 21.94 1.71 -16.38
CA PRO A 550 20.91 0.93 -17.07
C PRO A 550 19.66 0.62 -16.21
N VAL A 551 19.75 0.77 -14.89
CA VAL A 551 18.62 0.59 -13.98
C VAL A 551 17.82 1.89 -13.83
N TYR A 552 18.46 3.05 -13.83
CA TYR A 552 17.78 4.32 -13.54
C TYR A 552 17.41 5.15 -14.77
N ALA A 553 18.14 4.99 -15.88
CA ALA A 553 17.85 5.73 -17.10
C ALA A 553 16.59 5.21 -17.77
N GLY A 554 15.87 6.11 -18.46
CA GLY A 554 14.73 5.78 -19.28
C GLY A 554 13.36 5.95 -18.62
N VAL A 555 12.34 5.63 -19.41
CA VAL A 555 10.95 5.65 -19.00
C VAL A 555 10.74 4.73 -17.79
N GLY A 556 10.07 5.25 -16.76
CA GLY A 556 9.76 4.58 -15.50
C GLY A 556 10.95 4.30 -14.60
N GLY A 557 12.16 4.79 -14.94
CA GLY A 557 13.39 4.50 -14.19
C GLY A 557 13.52 3.01 -13.91
N LYS A 558 13.80 2.64 -12.65
CA LYS A 558 14.00 1.24 -12.23
C LYS A 558 12.81 0.30 -12.38
N TRP A 559 11.62 0.81 -12.71
CA TRP A 559 10.40 0.01 -12.83
C TRP A 559 9.83 -0.03 -14.25
N GLY A 560 10.23 0.91 -15.10
CA GLY A 560 9.81 0.95 -16.48
C GLY A 560 10.79 0.21 -17.38
N LYS A 561 10.37 0.04 -18.63
CA LYS A 561 11.21 -0.49 -19.70
C LYS A 561 10.65 0.01 -21.02
N MET A 562 11.50 0.04 -22.04
CA MET A 562 11.02 0.27 -23.40
C MET A 562 9.94 -0.75 -23.80
N PRO A 563 8.87 -0.31 -24.50
CA PRO A 563 7.84 -1.21 -24.98
C PRO A 563 8.40 -2.15 -26.06
N GLU A 564 7.84 -3.35 -26.13
CA GLU A 564 8.13 -4.28 -27.21
C GLU A 564 7.57 -3.76 -28.54
N TYR A 565 8.23 -4.09 -29.65
CA TYR A 565 7.69 -3.76 -30.98
C TYR A 565 6.48 -4.63 -31.26
N ASN A 566 5.28 -4.07 -31.16
CA ASN A 566 4.05 -4.72 -31.62
C ASN A 566 3.12 -3.67 -32.25
N GLN A 567 2.07 -4.10 -32.95
CA GLN A 567 1.07 -3.18 -33.55
C GLN A 567 -0.13 -2.93 -32.63
N ALA A 568 -0.15 -3.52 -31.44
CA ALA A 568 -1.28 -3.43 -30.52
C ALA A 568 -1.28 -2.09 -29.77
N PHE A 569 -2.49 -1.59 -29.52
CA PHE A 569 -2.71 -0.47 -28.62
C PHE A 569 -2.98 -1.01 -27.23
N GLU A 570 -2.19 -0.57 -26.25
CA GLU A 570 -2.36 -1.00 -24.87
C GLU A 570 -2.28 0.22 -23.96
N ILE A 571 -3.42 0.64 -23.43
CA ILE A 571 -3.46 1.57 -22.29
C ILE A 571 -3.23 0.73 -21.04
N SER A 572 -2.50 1.25 -20.05
CA SER A 572 -2.21 0.46 -18.86
C SER A 572 -3.50 0.05 -18.13
N PRO A 573 -3.54 -1.19 -17.63
CA PRO A 573 -4.66 -1.64 -16.83
C PRO A 573 -4.75 -0.83 -15.54
N LYS A 574 -5.95 -0.38 -15.17
CA LYS A 574 -6.24 0.26 -13.89
C LYS A 574 -6.77 -0.78 -12.91
N ALA A 575 -6.30 -0.72 -11.65
CA ALA A 575 -6.78 -1.56 -10.57
C ALA A 575 -8.30 -1.41 -10.38
N ALA A 576 -8.92 -2.46 -9.85
CA ALA A 576 -10.33 -2.43 -9.52
C ALA A 576 -10.59 -1.49 -8.33
N SER A 577 -11.66 -0.71 -8.37
CA SER A 577 -12.09 0.03 -7.18
C SER A 577 -12.81 -0.93 -6.23
N VAL A 578 -12.49 -0.85 -4.94
CA VAL A 578 -13.03 -1.75 -3.91
C VAL A 578 -13.66 -0.92 -2.80
N SER A 579 -14.86 -1.29 -2.39
CA SER A 579 -15.42 -0.86 -1.09
C SER A 579 -15.72 -2.09 -0.25
N VAL A 580 -15.68 -1.92 1.07
CA VAL A 580 -16.07 -2.95 2.04
C VAL A 580 -17.11 -2.36 2.97
N GLU A 581 -18.04 -3.20 3.43
CA GLU A 581 -19.05 -2.85 4.42
C GLU A 581 -19.10 -3.93 5.52
N ALA A 582 -19.32 -3.48 6.75
CA ALA A 582 -19.48 -4.33 7.93
C ALA A 582 -20.60 -3.75 8.83
N GLN A 583 -21.39 -4.62 9.47
CA GLN A 583 -22.47 -4.23 10.38
C GLN A 583 -22.15 -4.66 11.83
N ILE A 584 -22.85 -4.08 12.81
CA ILE A 584 -22.67 -4.44 14.23
C ILE A 584 -22.94 -5.94 14.42
N ALA A 585 -22.04 -6.60 15.14
CA ALA A 585 -21.97 -8.05 15.23
C ALA A 585 -22.15 -8.56 16.66
N ASN A 586 -22.90 -9.65 16.83
CA ASN A 586 -22.89 -10.46 18.06
C ASN A 586 -22.01 -11.68 17.81
N ASN A 587 -20.75 -11.65 18.28
CA ASN A 587 -19.77 -12.72 18.12
C ASN A 587 -19.36 -13.09 16.66
N ALA A 588 -20.06 -12.60 15.63
CA ALA A 588 -19.72 -12.84 14.21
C ALA A 588 -20.14 -11.67 13.31
N VAL A 589 -19.29 -11.32 12.34
CA VAL A 589 -19.52 -10.24 11.37
C VAL A 589 -19.40 -10.75 9.94
N THR A 590 -20.31 -10.33 9.06
CA THR A 590 -20.17 -10.55 7.62
C THR A 590 -19.58 -9.31 6.96
N LEU A 591 -18.45 -9.49 6.28
CA LEU A 591 -17.79 -8.48 5.45
C LEU A 591 -18.27 -8.64 4.01
N ASN A 592 -18.84 -7.58 3.43
CA ASN A 592 -19.27 -7.56 2.04
C ASN A 592 -18.40 -6.58 1.26
N ALA A 593 -17.84 -7.02 0.13
CA ALA A 593 -17.06 -6.16 -0.75
C ALA A 593 -17.76 -5.92 -2.08
N THR A 594 -17.81 -4.66 -2.50
CA THR A 594 -18.22 -4.27 -3.84
C THR A 594 -16.97 -3.96 -4.65
N VAL A 595 -16.79 -4.66 -5.77
CA VAL A 595 -15.63 -4.52 -6.64
C VAL A 595 -16.08 -4.10 -8.03
N THR A 596 -15.54 -2.98 -8.53
CA THR A 596 -15.77 -2.53 -9.90
C THR A 596 -14.47 -2.60 -10.68
N SER A 597 -14.45 -3.39 -11.75
CA SER A 597 -13.28 -3.48 -12.62
C SER A 597 -13.16 -2.22 -13.48
N SER A 598 -12.11 -1.44 -13.25
CA SER A 598 -11.83 -0.21 -14.00
C SER A 598 -11.36 -0.46 -15.44
N SER A 599 -10.78 -1.64 -15.70
CA SER A 599 -10.18 -2.04 -16.99
C SER A 599 -10.99 -3.10 -17.76
N GLY A 600 -12.09 -3.57 -17.18
CA GLY A 600 -12.85 -4.73 -17.69
C GLY A 600 -12.17 -6.08 -17.41
N ALA A 601 -11.03 -6.10 -16.71
CA ALA A 601 -10.39 -7.33 -16.25
C ALA A 601 -11.28 -8.08 -15.25
N ALA A 602 -11.35 -9.41 -15.38
CA ALA A 602 -12.07 -10.25 -14.43
C ALA A 602 -11.34 -10.28 -13.08
N ILE A 603 -12.10 -10.20 -11.98
CA ILE A 603 -11.58 -10.29 -10.62
C ILE A 603 -11.27 -11.75 -10.29
N GLN A 604 -10.03 -12.02 -9.87
CA GLN A 604 -9.55 -13.37 -9.52
C GLN A 604 -9.90 -13.74 -8.07
N ARG A 605 -9.78 -12.76 -7.16
CA ARG A 605 -9.98 -12.96 -5.71
C ARG A 605 -10.24 -11.64 -5.01
N VAL A 606 -10.99 -11.68 -3.91
CA VAL A 606 -11.11 -10.60 -2.92
C VAL A 606 -10.70 -11.15 -1.56
N ASP A 607 -9.62 -10.61 -1.01
CA ASP A 607 -9.09 -10.93 0.31
C ASP A 607 -9.67 -9.97 1.34
N PHE A 608 -10.18 -10.50 2.45
CA PHE A 608 -10.76 -9.74 3.55
C PHE A 608 -9.82 -9.76 4.74
N TYR A 609 -9.52 -8.58 5.26
CA TYR A 609 -8.66 -8.42 6.43
C TYR A 609 -9.46 -7.80 7.57
N VAL A 610 -9.28 -8.34 8.77
CA VAL A 610 -9.69 -7.69 10.01
C VAL A 610 -8.41 -7.28 10.73
N GLY A 611 -8.21 -5.98 10.84
CA GLY A 611 -6.94 -5.44 11.26
C GLY A 611 -5.83 -5.63 10.23
N THR A 612 -4.75 -6.27 10.65
CA THR A 612 -3.64 -6.72 9.78
C THR A 612 -3.76 -8.19 9.38
N GLU A 613 -4.69 -8.94 9.97
CA GLU A 613 -4.83 -10.38 9.76
C GLU A 613 -5.76 -10.69 8.57
N LEU A 614 -5.32 -11.57 7.68
CA LEU A 614 -6.16 -12.11 6.61
C LEU A 614 -7.16 -13.08 7.22
N VAL A 615 -8.45 -12.72 7.21
CA VAL A 615 -9.52 -13.56 7.77
C VAL A 615 -10.11 -14.52 6.74
N GLY A 616 -10.03 -14.19 5.45
CA GLY A 616 -10.47 -15.09 4.38
C GLY A 616 -10.50 -14.46 2.99
N SER A 617 -10.89 -15.26 1.99
CA SER A 617 -10.90 -14.85 0.58
C SER A 617 -12.18 -15.32 -0.12
N ALA A 618 -12.72 -14.49 -1.03
CA ALA A 618 -13.82 -14.84 -1.93
C ALA A 618 -13.36 -14.82 -3.40
N HIS A 619 -13.77 -15.82 -4.19
CA HIS A 619 -13.36 -15.99 -5.59
C HIS A 619 -14.45 -15.73 -6.63
N SER A 620 -15.68 -15.50 -6.20
CA SER A 620 -16.82 -15.20 -7.08
C SER A 620 -17.75 -14.18 -6.43
N ALA A 621 -18.42 -13.39 -7.27
CA ALA A 621 -19.46 -12.47 -6.80
C ALA A 621 -20.73 -13.23 -6.38
N PRO A 622 -21.49 -12.77 -5.36
CA PRO A 622 -21.18 -11.64 -4.48
C PRO A 622 -19.98 -11.95 -3.57
N TYR A 623 -19.04 -11.01 -3.46
CA TYR A 623 -17.84 -11.18 -2.64
C TYR A 623 -18.18 -10.90 -1.17
N SER A 624 -18.31 -11.98 -0.39
CA SER A 624 -18.64 -11.90 1.03
C SER A 624 -17.85 -12.93 1.83
N PHE A 625 -17.48 -12.59 3.07
CA PHE A 625 -16.85 -13.51 4.01
C PHE A 625 -17.41 -13.32 5.43
N ASN A 626 -17.68 -14.42 6.13
CA ASN A 626 -18.18 -14.38 7.51
C ASN A 626 -17.06 -14.70 8.49
N VAL A 627 -16.80 -13.78 9.42
CA VAL A 627 -15.80 -13.92 10.48
C VAL A 627 -16.55 -14.27 11.77
N SER A 628 -16.27 -15.43 12.35
CA SER A 628 -16.86 -15.90 13.61
C SER A 628 -15.89 -15.78 14.78
N ASP A 629 -16.41 -16.02 15.99
CA ASP A 629 -15.63 -16.13 17.23
C ASP A 629 -14.85 -14.85 17.57
N LEU A 630 -15.43 -13.70 17.18
CA LEU A 630 -14.90 -12.38 17.53
C LEU A 630 -15.27 -12.05 18.97
N VAL A 631 -14.26 -11.79 19.80
CA VAL A 631 -14.50 -11.33 21.17
C VAL A 631 -15.06 -9.89 21.17
N PRO A 632 -15.74 -9.46 22.25
CA PRO A 632 -16.31 -8.11 22.31
C PRO A 632 -15.24 -7.03 22.18
N GLY A 633 -15.46 -6.05 21.29
CA GLY A 633 -14.44 -5.04 20.96
C GLY A 633 -14.79 -4.20 19.73
N VAL A 634 -13.85 -3.33 19.33
CA VAL A 634 -13.96 -2.50 18.12
C VAL A 634 -12.92 -2.95 17.12
N TYR A 635 -13.34 -3.17 15.89
CA TYR A 635 -12.52 -3.71 14.81
C TYR A 635 -12.53 -2.78 13.61
N SER A 636 -11.51 -2.89 12.76
CA SER A 636 -11.55 -2.35 11.42
C SER A 636 -11.35 -3.44 10.38
N ALA A 637 -11.97 -3.30 9.22
CA ALA A 637 -11.80 -4.22 8.10
C ALA A 637 -11.49 -3.48 6.80
N ILE A 638 -10.70 -4.12 5.95
CA ILE A 638 -10.48 -3.74 4.55
C ILE A 638 -10.73 -4.95 3.65
N ALA A 639 -10.99 -4.68 2.37
CA ALA A 639 -10.99 -5.68 1.32
C ALA A 639 -9.93 -5.34 0.27
N VAL A 640 -9.24 -6.36 -0.23
CA VAL A 640 -8.25 -6.24 -1.31
C VAL A 640 -8.70 -7.11 -2.47
N ALA A 641 -9.08 -6.48 -3.59
CA ALA A 641 -9.46 -7.21 -4.79
C ALA A 641 -8.26 -7.34 -5.73
N THR A 642 -7.95 -8.57 -6.15
CA THR A 642 -6.91 -8.86 -7.15
C THR A 642 -7.55 -9.35 -8.43
N ASP A 643 -7.20 -8.73 -9.56
CA ASP A 643 -7.68 -9.12 -10.89
C ASP A 643 -6.83 -10.22 -11.54
N LYS A 644 -7.28 -10.73 -12.69
CA LYS A 644 -6.57 -11.77 -13.45
C LYS A 644 -5.18 -11.34 -13.98
N ASN A 645 -4.93 -10.03 -14.04
CA ASN A 645 -3.65 -9.46 -14.47
C ASN A 645 -2.72 -9.26 -13.26
N GLY A 646 -3.18 -9.59 -12.05
CA GLY A 646 -2.44 -9.47 -10.80
C GLY A 646 -2.48 -8.07 -10.19
N LEU A 647 -3.27 -7.13 -10.70
CA LEU A 647 -3.42 -5.81 -10.09
C LEU A 647 -4.35 -5.89 -8.88
N SER A 648 -3.94 -5.23 -7.79
CA SER A 648 -4.71 -5.20 -6.55
C SER A 648 -5.26 -3.79 -6.28
N GLY A 649 -6.55 -3.72 -6.00
CA GLY A 649 -7.21 -2.54 -5.44
C GLY A 649 -7.54 -2.76 -3.96
N VAL A 650 -7.42 -1.73 -3.14
CA VAL A 650 -7.65 -1.79 -1.69
C VAL A 650 -8.79 -0.85 -1.32
N SER A 651 -9.74 -1.31 -0.50
CA SER A 651 -10.82 -0.47 -0.02
C SER A 651 -10.36 0.55 1.04
N SER A 652 -11.16 1.60 1.24
CA SER A 652 -11.16 2.30 2.52
C SER A 652 -11.49 1.31 3.66
N TYR A 653 -11.03 1.61 4.88
CA TYR A 653 -11.38 0.80 6.04
C TYR A 653 -12.80 1.12 6.51
N VAL A 654 -13.46 0.13 7.11
CA VAL A 654 -14.70 0.31 7.88
C VAL A 654 -14.45 -0.07 9.33
N VAL A 655 -15.05 0.67 10.25
CA VAL A 655 -15.00 0.38 11.69
C VAL A 655 -16.33 -0.25 12.12
N PHE A 656 -16.28 -1.32 12.89
CA PHE A 656 -17.47 -1.99 13.44
C PHE A 656 -17.25 -2.43 14.89
N GLN A 657 -18.35 -2.58 15.62
CA GLN A 657 -18.33 -3.06 17.01
C GLN A 657 -18.85 -4.49 17.09
N VAL A 658 -18.20 -5.30 17.93
CA VAL A 658 -18.67 -6.62 18.33
C VAL A 658 -19.17 -6.53 19.77
N SER A 659 -20.44 -6.83 19.97
CA SER A 659 -21.07 -6.85 21.29
C SER A 659 -20.96 -8.26 21.90
N GLY A 660 -20.74 -8.34 23.21
CA GLY A 660 -20.80 -9.59 23.96
C GLY A 660 -22.09 -9.70 24.78
N ASP A 661 -22.65 -10.91 24.87
CA ASP A 661 -23.55 -11.25 25.97
C ASP A 661 -22.71 -11.36 27.26
N SER A 662 -23.06 -10.63 28.31
CA SER A 662 -22.49 -10.83 29.64
C SER A 662 -22.79 -12.25 30.13
N GLU A 663 -21.78 -13.00 30.56
CA GLU A 663 -22.02 -14.27 31.26
C GLU A 663 -22.90 -14.01 32.50
N LYS A 664 -24.07 -14.65 32.57
CA LYS A 664 -24.95 -14.56 33.73
C LYS A 664 -24.25 -15.14 34.97
N THR A 665 -24.14 -14.35 36.03
CA THR A 665 -23.62 -14.78 37.32
C THR A 665 -24.62 -15.69 38.05
N VAL A 666 -24.21 -16.93 38.36
CA VAL A 666 -25.00 -17.87 39.19
C VAL A 666 -24.37 -17.97 40.57
N ALA A 667 -25.13 -17.57 41.60
CA ALA A 667 -24.69 -17.57 42.98
C ALA A 667 -24.56 -18.98 43.58
N LYS A 668 -23.71 -19.15 44.59
CA LYS A 668 -23.59 -20.40 45.36
C LYS A 668 -23.68 -20.15 46.86
N LEU A 669 -24.14 -21.16 47.61
CA LEU A 669 -24.12 -21.20 49.09
C LEU A 669 -23.46 -22.49 49.57
N ILE A 670 -22.33 -22.38 50.26
CA ILE A 670 -21.50 -23.50 50.72
C ILE A 670 -21.59 -23.60 52.24
N LYS A 671 -22.09 -24.74 52.76
CA LYS A 671 -22.25 -24.98 54.20
C LYS A 671 -20.88 -25.18 54.87
N ASN A 672 -20.65 -24.44 55.94
CA ASN A 672 -19.44 -24.47 56.76
C ASN A 672 -19.78 -24.63 58.26
N GLY A 673 -18.78 -25.01 59.07
CA GLY A 673 -18.92 -25.20 60.52
C GLY A 673 -19.44 -26.58 60.93
N ALA A 674 -19.23 -26.91 62.20
CA ALA A 674 -19.49 -28.24 62.76
C ALA A 674 -21.00 -28.52 62.97
N GLY A 675 -21.80 -27.50 63.27
CA GLY A 675 -23.23 -27.65 63.48
C GLY A 675 -23.97 -28.15 62.24
N SER A 676 -24.97 -29.01 62.41
CA SER A 676 -25.87 -29.37 61.31
C SER A 676 -26.73 -28.16 60.94
N SER A 677 -27.03 -27.99 59.66
CA SER A 677 -27.99 -26.97 59.21
C SER A 677 -29.44 -27.37 59.54
N ASN A 678 -29.66 -28.63 59.93
CA ASN A 678 -30.91 -29.08 60.55
C ASN A 678 -30.61 -29.57 61.98
N GLN A 679 -31.13 -28.91 63.02
CA GLN A 679 -30.86 -29.27 64.41
C GLN A 679 -32.15 -29.56 65.16
N ASN A 680 -32.11 -30.55 66.04
CA ASN A 680 -33.14 -30.83 67.02
C ASN A 680 -32.57 -30.46 68.39
N LEU A 681 -33.27 -29.60 69.12
CA LEU A 681 -32.83 -29.00 70.38
C LEU A 681 -33.97 -29.09 71.40
N ILE A 682 -33.62 -29.01 72.68
CA ILE A 682 -34.58 -28.74 73.75
C ILE A 682 -34.57 -27.22 74.01
N LEU A 683 -35.71 -26.65 74.38
CA LEU A 683 -35.87 -25.23 74.67
C LEU A 683 -34.86 -24.80 75.75
N GLY A 684 -34.00 -23.83 75.43
CA GLY A 684 -32.89 -23.40 76.27
C GLY A 684 -31.53 -24.01 75.94
N ASP A 685 -31.44 -25.01 75.06
CA ASP A 685 -30.16 -25.53 74.56
C ASP A 685 -29.59 -24.63 73.46
N SER A 686 -28.27 -24.40 73.48
CA SER A 686 -27.58 -23.67 72.42
C SER A 686 -27.46 -24.48 71.14
N LEU A 687 -27.61 -23.83 69.99
CA LEU A 687 -27.24 -24.40 68.70
C LEU A 687 -25.76 -24.75 68.72
N VAL A 688 -25.41 -25.87 68.07
CA VAL A 688 -24.04 -26.06 67.61
C VAL A 688 -23.84 -25.09 66.44
N PRO A 689 -22.92 -24.10 66.51
CA PRO A 689 -22.83 -23.06 65.48
C PRO A 689 -22.46 -23.62 64.10
N PHE A 690 -23.03 -23.01 63.05
CA PHE A 690 -22.70 -23.29 61.65
C PHE A 690 -22.75 -22.01 60.81
N SER A 691 -22.23 -22.07 59.58
CA SER A 691 -22.26 -20.93 58.66
C SER A 691 -22.50 -21.36 57.22
N TYR A 692 -22.78 -20.39 56.35
CA TYR A 692 -22.67 -20.54 54.90
C TYR A 692 -21.72 -19.48 54.35
N VAL A 693 -20.90 -19.84 53.36
CA VAL A 693 -20.16 -18.89 52.55
C VAL A 693 -20.85 -18.76 51.20
N TRP A 694 -21.04 -17.53 50.72
CA TRP A 694 -21.60 -17.28 49.40
C TRP A 694 -20.51 -16.94 48.38
N GLU A 695 -20.73 -17.31 47.14
CA GLU A 695 -19.90 -16.95 45.99
C GLU A 695 -20.79 -16.34 44.90
N ASN A 696 -20.24 -15.42 44.12
CA ASN A 696 -20.91 -14.76 42.99
C ASN A 696 -22.23 -14.07 43.36
N ALA A 697 -22.30 -13.45 44.54
CA ALA A 697 -23.41 -12.63 45.01
C ALA A 697 -22.88 -11.50 45.88
N GLU A 698 -23.60 -10.37 45.93
CA GLU A 698 -23.22 -9.21 46.75
C GLU A 698 -23.42 -9.48 48.24
N THR A 699 -24.51 -10.19 48.60
CA THR A 699 -24.84 -10.49 49.98
C THR A 699 -25.83 -11.66 50.08
N VAL A 700 -26.37 -11.90 51.29
CA VAL A 700 -27.45 -12.85 51.56
C VAL A 700 -28.53 -12.23 52.44
N THR A 701 -29.75 -12.75 52.35
CA THR A 701 -30.84 -12.50 53.31
C THR A 701 -31.21 -13.80 54.01
N ALA A 702 -31.59 -13.72 55.28
CA ALA A 702 -31.92 -14.87 56.11
C ALA A 702 -33.22 -14.62 56.89
N THR A 703 -34.18 -15.55 56.81
CA THR A 703 -35.51 -15.42 57.44
C THR A 703 -35.98 -16.76 58.02
N GLY A 704 -36.89 -16.74 59.00
CA GLY A 704 -37.56 -17.94 59.52
C GLY A 704 -36.82 -18.69 60.64
N PHE A 705 -35.83 -18.05 61.27
CA PHE A 705 -35.16 -18.59 62.47
C PHE A 705 -36.00 -18.36 63.74
N PRO A 706 -35.89 -19.24 64.76
CA PRO A 706 -36.55 -19.00 66.04
C PRO A 706 -35.96 -17.83 66.82
N MET A 707 -36.76 -17.21 67.68
CA MET A 707 -36.29 -16.21 68.65
C MET A 707 -35.13 -16.75 69.48
N GLY A 708 -34.12 -15.92 69.73
CA GLY A 708 -32.90 -16.30 70.47
C GLY A 708 -31.77 -16.88 69.59
N VAL A 709 -32.03 -17.14 68.31
CA VAL A 709 -30.97 -17.46 67.33
C VAL A 709 -30.39 -16.18 66.75
N ASN A 710 -29.07 -16.06 66.86
CA ASN A 710 -28.29 -14.98 66.28
C ASN A 710 -27.84 -15.34 64.86
N VAL A 711 -28.10 -14.44 63.92
CA VAL A 711 -27.67 -14.53 62.53
C VAL A 711 -26.78 -13.33 62.23
N PHE A 712 -25.51 -13.57 61.93
CA PHE A 712 -24.53 -12.54 61.62
C PHE A 712 -24.06 -12.67 60.17
N ILE A 713 -24.22 -11.62 59.38
CA ILE A 713 -23.78 -11.56 57.99
C ILE A 713 -22.50 -10.73 57.95
N ASP A 714 -21.41 -11.37 57.54
CA ASP A 714 -20.10 -10.76 57.32
C ASP A 714 -19.87 -10.62 55.82
N SER A 715 -20.08 -9.41 55.31
CA SER A 715 -19.89 -9.12 53.89
C SER A 715 -18.42 -9.10 53.45
N LEU A 716 -17.46 -8.95 54.39
CA LEU A 716 -16.03 -8.98 54.05
C LEU A 716 -15.56 -10.40 53.78
N ASP A 717 -16.01 -11.35 54.60
CA ASP A 717 -15.68 -12.78 54.46
C ASP A 717 -16.68 -13.57 53.61
N SER A 718 -17.66 -12.90 53.01
CA SER A 718 -18.78 -13.49 52.28
C SER A 718 -19.46 -14.63 53.05
N ARG A 719 -19.70 -14.43 54.36
CA ARG A 719 -20.13 -15.48 55.29
C ARG A 719 -21.35 -15.07 56.11
N ILE A 720 -22.32 -15.97 56.22
CA ILE A 720 -23.40 -15.87 57.21
C ILE A 720 -23.21 -16.92 58.29
N SER A 721 -23.16 -16.49 59.55
CA SER A 721 -22.95 -17.34 60.73
C SER A 721 -24.22 -17.41 61.57
N ILE A 722 -24.58 -18.63 62.00
CA ILE A 722 -25.78 -18.94 62.76
C ILE A 722 -25.37 -19.59 64.09
N SER A 723 -25.79 -18.99 65.19
CA SER A 723 -25.51 -19.45 66.56
C SER A 723 -26.60 -18.96 67.52
N GLY A 724 -26.49 -19.24 68.82
CA GLY A 724 -27.44 -18.77 69.84
C GLY A 724 -28.27 -19.88 70.45
N THR A 725 -29.28 -19.49 71.23
CA THR A 725 -30.08 -20.38 72.09
C THR A 725 -31.55 -20.05 71.87
N PRO A 726 -32.35 -20.94 71.28
CA PRO A 726 -33.74 -20.63 70.99
C PRO A 726 -34.54 -20.43 72.28
N THR A 727 -35.37 -19.40 72.29
CA THR A 727 -36.23 -19.02 73.42
C THR A 727 -37.71 -19.34 73.18
N GLU A 728 -38.01 -20.02 72.07
CA GLU A 728 -39.35 -20.50 71.72
C GLU A 728 -39.29 -21.94 71.20
N PHE A 729 -40.33 -22.72 71.52
CA PHE A 729 -40.48 -24.10 71.06
C PHE A 729 -41.28 -24.13 69.74
N GLY A 730 -41.01 -25.13 68.91
CA GLY A 730 -41.66 -25.27 67.60
C GLY A 730 -40.73 -25.83 66.52
N GLU A 731 -41.28 -25.96 65.32
CA GLU A 731 -40.52 -26.33 64.11
C GLU A 731 -40.37 -25.09 63.22
N PHE A 732 -39.13 -24.61 63.09
CA PHE A 732 -38.80 -23.38 62.40
C PHE A 732 -38.10 -23.69 61.07
N VAL A 733 -38.79 -23.43 59.97
CA VAL A 733 -38.22 -23.53 58.63
C VAL A 733 -37.57 -22.20 58.27
N TYR A 734 -36.25 -22.20 58.16
CA TYR A 734 -35.49 -21.00 57.79
C TYR A 734 -34.96 -21.09 56.36
N THR A 735 -34.82 -19.92 55.74
CA THR A 735 -34.31 -19.77 54.38
C THR A 735 -33.16 -18.76 54.37
N ILE A 736 -32.07 -19.11 53.67
CA ILE A 736 -30.96 -18.21 53.34
C ILE A 736 -30.94 -18.05 51.82
N THR A 737 -31.02 -16.83 51.33
CA THR A 737 -31.10 -16.50 49.89
C THR A 737 -29.99 -15.53 49.54
N THR A 738 -29.23 -15.78 48.47
CA THR A 738 -28.25 -14.82 47.96
C THR A 738 -28.95 -13.62 47.31
N VAL A 739 -28.28 -12.47 47.28
CA VAL A 739 -28.78 -11.23 46.66
C VAL A 739 -27.66 -10.60 45.83
N GLY A 740 -28.02 -10.01 44.69
CA GLY A 740 -27.08 -9.30 43.81
C GLY A 740 -26.49 -10.12 42.66
N ALA A 741 -26.89 -11.38 42.47
CA ALA A 741 -26.54 -12.18 41.29
C ALA A 741 -27.65 -12.19 40.23
N ASP A 742 -27.32 -12.47 38.96
CA ASP A 742 -28.29 -12.65 37.87
C ASP A 742 -29.22 -13.84 38.12
N SER A 743 -28.71 -14.87 38.81
CA SER A 743 -29.49 -16.00 39.32
C SER A 743 -29.12 -16.27 40.78
N ASN A 744 -29.94 -15.74 41.69
CA ASN A 744 -29.81 -15.99 43.12
C ASN A 744 -30.22 -17.42 43.52
N VAL A 745 -29.56 -17.98 44.53
CA VAL A 745 -29.85 -19.31 45.08
C VAL A 745 -30.36 -19.23 46.51
N SER A 746 -31.18 -20.20 46.90
CA SER A 746 -31.72 -20.30 48.26
C SER A 746 -31.46 -21.66 48.88
N VAL A 747 -31.18 -21.67 50.18
CA VAL A 747 -31.08 -22.86 51.01
C VAL A 747 -32.19 -22.81 52.05
N VAL A 748 -33.07 -23.81 52.03
CA VAL A 748 -34.18 -23.97 52.99
C VAL A 748 -33.87 -25.14 53.93
N ARG A 749 -33.97 -24.93 55.24
CA ARG A 749 -33.58 -25.89 56.29
C ARG A 749 -34.47 -25.73 57.52
N THR A 750 -34.29 -26.58 58.53
CA THR A 750 -35.21 -26.66 59.67
C THR A 750 -34.50 -26.77 61.01
N ILE A 751 -34.88 -25.94 61.97
CA ILE A 751 -34.50 -26.07 63.39
C ILE A 751 -35.75 -26.49 64.16
N ARG A 752 -35.68 -27.60 64.89
CA ARG A 752 -36.76 -28.10 65.75
C ARG A 752 -36.37 -27.88 67.20
N VAL A 753 -37.21 -27.19 67.96
CA VAL A 753 -37.01 -26.91 69.39
C VAL A 753 -38.17 -27.53 70.16
N ALA A 754 -37.89 -28.57 70.94
CA ALA A 754 -38.88 -29.21 71.81
C ALA A 754 -38.98 -28.49 73.16
N GLU A 755 -40.12 -28.55 73.85
CA GLU A 755 -40.24 -28.00 75.22
C GLU A 755 -39.30 -28.70 76.21
N SER A 756 -38.84 -27.97 77.24
CA SER A 756 -38.07 -28.54 78.36
C SER A 756 -38.99 -29.38 79.25
N GLU A 757 -38.83 -30.71 79.25
CA GLU A 757 -39.59 -31.60 80.14
C GLU A 757 -39.00 -31.57 81.58
N THR A 758 -39.77 -31.09 82.55
CA THR A 758 -39.58 -31.48 83.96
C THR A 758 -40.24 -32.83 84.20
N ALA A 759 -39.45 -33.78 84.69
CA ALA A 759 -39.84 -35.19 84.80
C ALA A 759 -41.08 -35.42 85.70
N ILE A 760 -42.14 -35.98 85.10
CA ILE A 760 -43.14 -36.78 85.79
C ILE A 760 -43.24 -38.12 85.05
N THR A 761 -42.84 -39.20 85.74
CA THR A 761 -43.01 -40.59 85.34
C THR A 761 -44.49 -40.94 85.14
N HIS A 762 -44.87 -41.54 84.00
CA HIS A 762 -45.78 -42.69 83.93
C HIS A 762 -45.86 -43.34 82.54
N GLN A 763 -45.55 -44.65 82.53
CA GLN A 763 -46.15 -45.76 81.76
C GLN A 763 -46.47 -45.63 80.25
N GLN A 764 -45.71 -46.44 79.52
CA GLN A 764 -45.93 -46.91 78.15
C GLN A 764 -47.33 -47.56 77.97
N THR A 765 -48.17 -47.00 77.09
CA THR A 765 -49.35 -47.69 76.54
C THR A 765 -49.05 -48.19 75.14
N VAL A 766 -48.91 -49.50 75.01
CA VAL A 766 -48.80 -50.22 73.73
C VAL A 766 -50.18 -50.28 73.08
N LEU A 767 -50.31 -49.82 71.83
CA LEU A 767 -51.54 -49.99 71.06
C LEU A 767 -51.77 -51.48 70.73
N PRO A 768 -53.00 -52.01 70.88
CA PRO A 768 -53.27 -53.43 70.67
C PRO A 768 -53.10 -53.83 69.19
N LYS A 769 -52.51 -55.01 68.98
CA LYS A 769 -52.28 -55.60 67.66
C LYS A 769 -53.61 -56.07 67.05
N ALA A 770 -53.87 -55.73 65.79
CA ALA A 770 -55.09 -56.13 65.10
C ALA A 770 -55.20 -57.66 64.93
N PHE A 771 -56.39 -58.20 65.21
CA PHE A 771 -56.69 -59.64 65.13
C PHE A 771 -57.31 -60.04 63.79
N SER A 772 -58.06 -59.15 63.15
CA SER A 772 -58.57 -59.37 61.80
C SER A 772 -58.71 -58.07 61.00
N TYR A 773 -58.73 -58.21 59.67
CA TYR A 773 -58.75 -57.12 58.71
C TYR A 773 -59.95 -57.29 57.80
N ARG A 774 -60.60 -56.18 57.45
CA ARG A 774 -61.55 -56.10 56.34
C ARG A 774 -61.10 -55.03 55.37
N VAL A 775 -61.15 -55.35 54.08
CA VAL A 775 -60.73 -54.43 53.02
C VAL A 775 -61.88 -54.20 52.09
N PHE A 776 -62.11 -52.94 51.73
CA PHE A 776 -63.20 -52.50 50.87
C PHE A 776 -62.66 -51.71 49.67
N ASP A 777 -63.36 -51.74 48.55
CA ASP A 777 -63.12 -50.76 47.49
C ASP A 777 -63.59 -49.37 47.93
N LEU A 778 -63.25 -48.34 47.15
CA LEU A 778 -63.59 -46.95 47.48
C LEU A 778 -65.09 -46.66 47.38
N GLN A 779 -65.86 -47.57 46.80
CA GLN A 779 -67.32 -47.50 46.72
C GLN A 779 -67.99 -48.24 47.89
N GLY A 780 -67.20 -48.82 48.81
CA GLY A 780 -67.68 -49.43 50.06
C GLY A 780 -68.02 -50.92 49.96
N ARG A 781 -67.70 -51.60 48.85
CA ARG A 781 -67.93 -53.05 48.71
C ARG A 781 -66.79 -53.84 49.34
N LEU A 782 -67.11 -54.90 50.09
CA LEU A 782 -66.12 -55.72 50.79
C LEU A 782 -65.33 -56.59 49.80
N LEU A 783 -64.02 -56.39 49.77
CA LEU A 783 -63.08 -57.13 48.92
C LEU A 783 -62.37 -58.27 49.66
N TYR A 784 -62.13 -58.13 50.96
CA TYR A 784 -61.43 -59.15 51.75
C TYR A 784 -61.82 -59.11 53.23
N ARG A 785 -61.85 -60.28 53.90
CA ARG A 785 -61.94 -60.41 55.36
C ARG A 785 -61.03 -61.57 55.82
N GLY A 786 -60.11 -61.33 56.76
CA GLY A 786 -59.23 -62.38 57.27
C GLY A 786 -58.31 -61.93 58.40
N ALA A 787 -57.63 -62.87 59.05
CA ALA A 787 -56.78 -62.59 60.23
C ALA A 787 -55.46 -61.87 59.89
N PHE A 788 -55.08 -61.85 58.61
CA PHE A 788 -53.86 -61.20 58.12
C PHE A 788 -54.21 -60.10 57.12
N GLN A 789 -53.41 -59.04 57.12
CA GLN A 789 -53.58 -57.95 56.16
C GLN A 789 -53.15 -58.43 54.75
N PRO A 790 -54.05 -58.44 53.76
CA PRO A 790 -53.70 -58.88 52.41
C PRO A 790 -52.83 -57.82 51.71
N ARG A 791 -51.87 -58.27 50.89
CA ARG A 791 -51.16 -57.36 49.97
C ARG A 791 -52.02 -57.14 48.73
N ILE A 792 -52.46 -55.91 48.51
CA ILE A 792 -53.29 -55.54 47.35
C ILE A 792 -52.48 -54.67 46.39
N TYR A 793 -52.41 -55.09 45.13
CA TYR A 793 -51.63 -54.43 44.09
C TYR A 793 -52.54 -53.70 43.10
N ASN A 794 -52.08 -52.55 42.60
CA ASN A 794 -52.69 -51.78 41.50
C ASN A 794 -54.11 -51.19 41.75
N GLN A 795 -54.62 -51.17 42.99
CA GLN A 795 -55.80 -50.36 43.37
C GLN A 795 -55.65 -49.71 44.75
N ARG A 796 -56.33 -48.57 44.98
CA ARG A 796 -56.48 -47.95 46.31
C ARG A 796 -57.70 -48.54 47.01
N VAL A 797 -57.51 -49.00 48.25
CA VAL A 797 -58.54 -49.70 49.03
C VAL A 797 -58.60 -49.17 50.46
N LEU A 798 -59.74 -49.37 51.10
CA LEU A 798 -59.98 -48.95 52.48
C LEU A 798 -59.86 -50.15 53.41
N VAL A 799 -58.87 -50.13 54.30
CA VAL A 799 -58.59 -51.20 55.25
C VAL A 799 -59.14 -50.81 56.62
N VAL A 800 -59.83 -51.74 57.27
CA VAL A 800 -60.31 -51.63 58.64
C VAL A 800 -59.74 -52.79 59.45
N GLU A 801 -59.06 -52.45 60.53
CA GLU A 801 -58.49 -53.39 61.49
C GLU A 801 -59.45 -53.58 62.65
N PHE A 802 -59.57 -54.82 63.13
CA PHE A 802 -60.46 -55.20 64.21
C PHE A 802 -59.70 -55.96 65.30
N ASP A 803 -60.14 -55.81 66.54
CA ASP A 803 -59.71 -56.66 67.66
C ASP A 803 -60.35 -58.05 67.59
N LYS A 804 -60.05 -58.91 68.59
CA LYS A 804 -60.55 -60.29 68.62
C LYS A 804 -62.05 -60.37 68.94
N GLU A 805 -62.60 -59.32 69.58
CA GLU A 805 -64.02 -59.15 69.88
C GLU A 805 -64.82 -58.63 68.67
N GLY A 806 -64.13 -58.17 67.61
CA GLY A 806 -64.74 -57.71 66.37
C GLY A 806 -65.04 -56.21 66.33
N ASN A 807 -64.51 -55.42 67.26
CA ASN A 807 -64.61 -53.96 67.26
C ASN A 807 -63.53 -53.35 66.35
N ALA A 808 -63.89 -52.29 65.63
CA ALA A 808 -62.95 -51.63 64.73
C ALA A 808 -61.92 -50.83 65.54
N LEU A 809 -60.64 -51.21 65.41
CA LEU A 809 -59.51 -50.52 66.04
C LEU A 809 -59.13 -49.26 65.26
N ARG A 810 -59.01 -49.38 63.92
CA ARG A 810 -58.68 -48.26 63.05
C ARG A 810 -59.02 -48.52 61.59
N LYS A 811 -59.22 -47.43 60.83
CA LYS A 811 -59.58 -47.45 59.42
C LYS A 811 -58.70 -46.49 58.63
N TYR A 812 -58.09 -46.95 57.55
CA TYR A 812 -57.20 -46.15 56.73
C TYR A 812 -57.21 -46.58 55.26
N LEU A 813 -56.87 -45.66 54.37
CA LEU A 813 -56.73 -45.92 52.94
C LEU A 813 -55.32 -46.43 52.64
N MET A 814 -55.22 -47.61 52.03
CA MET A 814 -53.95 -48.21 51.66
C MET A 814 -53.53 -47.71 50.27
N PRO A 815 -52.35 -47.08 50.13
CA PRO A 815 -51.88 -46.54 48.86
C PRO A 815 -51.42 -47.67 47.93
N CYS A 816 -51.56 -47.42 46.62
CA CYS A 816 -51.26 -48.37 45.57
C CYS A 816 -49.74 -48.61 45.47
N SER A 817 -49.22 -49.78 45.88
CA SER A 817 -47.79 -50.07 45.75
C SER A 817 -47.46 -50.73 44.40
N LYS A 818 -46.53 -50.14 43.64
CA LYS A 818 -45.94 -50.76 42.44
C LYS A 818 -45.15 -52.01 42.84
N SER A 819 -45.30 -53.08 42.06
CA SER A 819 -44.65 -54.38 42.24
C SER A 819 -43.12 -54.27 42.33
N MET A 820 -42.53 -55.10 43.20
CA MET A 820 -41.08 -55.32 43.32
C MET A 820 -40.70 -56.66 42.65
N PRO A 821 -39.40 -56.96 42.43
CA PRO A 821 -38.80 -57.18 41.12
C PRO A 821 -38.69 -58.67 40.72
N LYS A 822 -38.46 -58.90 39.43
CA LYS A 822 -37.48 -59.88 38.97
C LYS A 822 -36.34 -59.14 38.30
#